data_AF-A0A2W0AFD1-F1
#
_entry.id   AF-A0A2W0AFD1-F1
#
_cell.length_a   1.000
_cell.length_b   1.000
_cell.length_c   1.000
_cell.angle_alpha   90.00
_cell.angle_beta   90.00
_cell.angle_gamma   90.00
#
_symmetry.space_group_name_H-M   'P 1'
#
loop_
_entity.id
_entity.type
_entity.pdbx_description
1 polymer ?
#
loop_
_entity_poly.entity_id
_entity_poly.type
_entity_poly.pdbx_seq_one_letter_code
_entity_poly.pdbx_strand_id
1 'polypeptide(L)'
;MKSAFYVRSVCVSVFLFVCLTPNSWGSTPSGTGPAADSASSEATIQIPGPLRSFLRMAGISQKAAPDEVLPLLARNVFLLGYEGPSSHTRPTEFLILLSRYVQQARELDVMAGAEGVLRVANCEQARPLLQVLGYRTRTDCGQAGSYLETADPQRAFVTIDSGFPIPELEKTLQGGPAFSYAFRSSRVPMLFTEADWTGNKNLIDALIRDSSLSRLYWAFAQMDPDTQLALRQSPGLKRLAAYGPVLDFYGSRIRFKSGHVVVPGGTSAEGAWKDLAGVGPDAGGEFVAKLVAKDNGWLAAYFDALSRVNRTQQAHFTESRRLKPFYEALRHHEAPPAEAARSVFRPAPGLLLLLTRMEWESNGEPRVPGNLEVWKRVLRQKNYAEVTRDWGKKAHGWNNSEQLLEALVAISRVDTEVGPLQAYLMLTELDGGRGAHHRLSAETVWLMASKFSKFGDQYLLFAEFPSLDDASITAFLNAAERLDNLPNHYLRGNALGTFQSGIGLWQIFARQNQIPKKDLNASFQRIIAPFDKVAGSSGVFDAGRSSLRELMVAATGRPEASQGELIDLLAGPQQSTPEGQRMHQEVATRMRSVLDAQRLVSLDTLITLGDGLQDVDHVKASSARLTSLAGQLREFEMPQPIFKKSEREEWGAGVYNNRHTDLEMQTDLSKVVRQPASADQVVQARGQLASFLRDTMVGLNYAYYEPPGAQILHHNPLFVRSHDFSGDTVVGMQRASWRAPQLFGAGSPAGGGAHLVGSLADLPYVLAQAEQDFITPENVQALIWGAVVPGILTSAIVPRWWDVSKNELHAVTLYQQAGEELLTASQNNEDVRNKVIEILSERLAPKSVDRVQRALRTARGPDALIRVTPADSFYLAAEFSQRYPDQAGLLGQPGKDLQNLAQQYPNEVSWERLSRDFGVPHPVLAQSYARELLNLPPFPAFMGYSSRFLAESWDSNNLYWARLADEKEYSPVMLNRLVPELTRRMVEKIFATDLEDWPALLRATRETGDEFRQGKVNSVMEASNAQPRN
;
A
#
# COMPACT_ATOMS: atom_id res chain seq x y z
N MET A 1 36.72 -17.25 13.80
CA MET A 1 36.83 -16.16 12.81
C MET A 1 35.43 -15.89 12.28
N LYS A 2 35.00 -14.62 12.35
CA LYS A 2 33.61 -14.17 12.23
C LYS A 2 33.14 -14.19 10.77
N SER A 3 31.96 -14.75 10.55
CA SER A 3 31.22 -14.76 9.28
C SER A 3 30.41 -13.48 9.11
N ALA A 4 30.50 -12.85 7.94
CA ALA A 4 29.63 -11.77 7.50
C ALA A 4 29.31 -11.97 6.02
N PHE A 5 28.13 -12.48 5.71
CA PHE A 5 27.51 -12.38 4.39
C PHE A 5 25.99 -12.36 4.60
N TYR A 6 25.42 -11.15 4.60
CA TYR A 6 24.00 -10.91 4.34
C TYR A 6 23.94 -10.23 2.98
N VAL A 7 23.52 -10.96 1.95
CA VAL A 7 23.28 -10.42 0.61
C VAL A 7 21.83 -9.96 0.57
N ARG A 8 21.62 -8.64 0.40
CA ARG A 8 20.32 -8.04 0.09
C ARG A 8 20.18 -8.02 -1.43
N SER A 9 19.23 -8.78 -1.97
CA SER A 9 18.90 -8.78 -3.41
C SER A 9 18.05 -7.57 -3.76
N VAL A 10 18.57 -6.72 -4.64
CA VAL A 10 17.82 -5.73 -5.43
C VAL A 10 17.91 -6.25 -6.87
N CYS A 11 16.83 -6.83 -7.39
CA CYS A 11 16.75 -7.23 -8.79
C CYS A 11 16.17 -6.08 -9.61
N VAL A 12 17.02 -5.48 -10.45
CA VAL A 12 16.63 -4.53 -11.50
C VAL A 12 16.44 -5.35 -12.78
N SER A 13 15.22 -5.40 -13.30
CA SER A 13 14.90 -6.05 -14.59
C SER A 13 14.57 -4.98 -15.63
N VAL A 14 15.32 -5.00 -16.73
CA VAL A 14 15.21 -4.09 -17.89
C VAL A 14 14.44 -4.82 -18.99
N PHE A 15 13.35 -4.24 -19.51
CA PHE A 15 12.68 -4.72 -20.74
C PHE A 15 12.22 -3.55 -21.64
N LEU A 16 12.36 -3.77 -22.95
CA LEU A 16 12.25 -2.81 -24.07
C LEU A 16 11.17 -3.27 -25.08
N PHE A 17 10.73 -2.33 -25.96
CA PHE A 17 9.97 -2.46 -27.23
C PHE A 17 8.41 -2.49 -27.14
N VAL A 18 7.58 -1.95 -28.07
CA VAL A 18 7.65 -0.93 -29.16
C VAL A 18 6.22 -0.64 -29.67
N CYS A 19 5.96 0.62 -30.08
CA CYS A 19 4.99 1.22 -31.02
C CYS A 19 3.53 0.70 -31.18
N LEU A 20 2.53 1.62 -31.20
CA LEU A 20 1.98 2.30 -32.40
C LEU A 20 0.74 3.17 -32.05
N THR A 21 0.58 4.25 -32.82
CA THR A 21 -0.36 5.39 -32.72
C THR A 21 -1.51 5.28 -33.76
N PRO A 22 -2.29 6.34 -34.15
CA PRO A 22 -2.91 7.52 -33.48
C PRO A 22 -4.38 7.81 -33.94
N ASN A 23 -5.02 8.86 -33.37
CA ASN A 23 -5.57 10.08 -34.04
C ASN A 23 -6.86 10.60 -33.36
N SER A 24 -6.89 11.82 -32.78
CA SER A 24 -7.00 13.18 -33.41
C SER A 24 -8.49 13.56 -33.67
N TRP A 25 -9.03 14.78 -33.54
CA TRP A 25 -8.60 16.17 -33.33
C TRP A 25 -9.80 16.98 -32.76
N GLY A 26 -9.56 18.03 -31.97
CA GLY A 26 -9.78 19.43 -32.44
C GLY A 26 -10.96 20.04 -31.67
N SER A 27 -11.06 21.33 -31.34
CA SER A 27 -10.31 22.53 -31.63
C SER A 27 -10.85 23.62 -30.68
N THR A 28 -9.99 24.45 -30.10
CA THR A 28 -10.35 25.71 -29.44
C THR A 28 -10.27 26.87 -30.43
N PRO A 29 -11.02 27.95 -30.20
CA PRO A 29 -10.43 29.29 -30.20
C PRO A 29 -11.04 30.18 -29.08
N SER A 30 -10.25 30.66 -28.12
CA SER A 30 -9.56 31.97 -28.09
C SER A 30 -10.46 33.21 -28.03
N GLY A 31 -10.31 34.04 -26.98
CA GLY A 31 -10.77 35.44 -27.04
C GLY A 31 -10.84 36.23 -25.74
N THR A 32 -9.77 37.00 -25.47
CA THR A 32 -9.73 38.32 -24.79
C THR A 32 -9.86 38.42 -23.26
N GLY A 33 -8.84 39.02 -22.62
CA GLY A 33 -8.59 39.01 -21.18
C GLY A 33 -9.06 40.27 -20.42
N PRO A 34 -8.71 40.39 -19.12
CA PRO A 34 -8.78 41.69 -18.44
C PRO A 34 -7.57 42.03 -17.56
N ALA A 35 -7.37 43.36 -17.44
CA ALA A 35 -6.94 44.15 -16.29
C ALA A 35 -5.91 43.58 -15.29
N ALA A 36 -4.81 44.33 -15.16
CA ALA A 36 -3.76 44.13 -14.17
C ALA A 36 -4.26 44.40 -12.74
N ASP A 37 -4.44 43.34 -11.96
CA ASP A 37 -4.41 43.39 -10.50
C ASP A 37 -3.00 43.07 -10.00
N SER A 38 -2.55 43.83 -9.00
CA SER A 38 -1.25 43.72 -8.34
C SER A 38 -1.09 42.40 -7.59
N ALA A 39 -0.68 41.36 -8.31
CA ALA A 39 -0.15 40.14 -7.72
C ALA A 39 1.28 40.40 -7.21
N SER A 40 1.56 40.07 -5.96
CA SER A 40 2.93 39.89 -5.49
C SER A 40 3.64 38.97 -6.48
N SER A 41 4.63 39.49 -7.20
CA SER A 41 5.40 38.76 -8.22
C SER A 41 6.06 37.54 -7.57
N GLU A 42 5.42 36.37 -7.64
CA GLU A 42 6.08 35.10 -7.34
C GLU A 42 7.34 35.01 -8.21
N ALA A 43 8.49 34.76 -7.59
CA ALA A 43 9.73 34.61 -8.34
C ALA A 43 9.61 33.40 -9.26
N THR A 44 9.97 33.56 -10.54
CA THR A 44 9.88 32.49 -11.54
C THR A 44 11.22 32.23 -12.20
N ILE A 45 11.50 30.98 -12.55
CA ILE A 45 12.68 30.59 -13.34
C ILE A 45 12.25 30.11 -14.72
N GLN A 46 13.11 30.29 -15.72
CA GLN A 46 12.91 29.73 -17.05
C GLN A 46 13.46 28.30 -17.13
N ILE A 47 12.59 27.35 -17.45
CA ILE A 47 12.94 25.99 -17.83
C ILE A 47 13.36 25.98 -19.30
N PRO A 48 14.56 25.49 -19.65
CA PRO A 48 15.02 25.39 -21.03
C PRO A 48 14.13 24.46 -21.87
N GLY A 49 13.62 24.97 -22.99
CA GLY A 49 12.78 24.22 -23.92
C GLY A 49 11.35 23.95 -23.44
N PRO A 50 10.57 23.17 -24.22
CA PRO A 50 9.19 22.86 -23.89
C PRO A 50 9.07 22.14 -22.53
N LEU A 51 8.17 22.63 -21.66
CA LEU A 51 7.97 22.06 -20.33
C LEU A 51 7.73 20.55 -20.37
N ARG A 52 6.90 20.07 -21.31
CA ARG A 52 6.61 18.63 -21.48
C ARG A 52 7.87 17.79 -21.65
N SER A 53 8.82 18.24 -22.47
CA SER A 53 10.08 17.57 -22.70
C SER A 53 10.96 17.58 -21.46
N PHE A 54 11.02 18.72 -20.75
CA PHE A 54 11.77 18.82 -19.49
C PHE A 54 11.21 17.89 -18.41
N LEU A 55 9.88 17.88 -18.20
CA LEU A 55 9.25 17.02 -17.19
C LEU A 55 9.52 15.54 -17.49
N ARG A 56 9.43 15.13 -18.76
CA ARG A 56 9.77 13.77 -19.18
C ARG A 56 11.22 13.42 -18.84
N MET A 57 12.18 14.25 -19.23
CA MET A 57 13.61 14.01 -18.95
C MET A 57 13.95 14.07 -17.46
N ALA A 58 13.19 14.83 -16.67
CA ALA A 58 13.37 14.94 -15.22
C ALA A 58 12.62 13.84 -14.43
N GLY A 59 11.89 12.94 -15.10
CA GLY A 59 11.07 11.91 -14.45
C GLY A 59 9.91 12.48 -13.64
N ILE A 60 9.32 13.59 -14.09
CA ILE A 60 8.21 14.29 -13.44
C ILE A 60 6.91 14.06 -14.24
N SER A 61 5.81 13.82 -13.53
CA SER A 61 4.48 13.70 -14.14
C SER A 61 4.16 14.92 -15.01
N GLN A 62 3.65 14.70 -16.22
CA GLN A 62 3.20 15.80 -17.10
C GLN A 62 1.91 16.46 -16.58
N LYS A 63 1.29 15.90 -15.53
CA LYS A 63 0.15 16.48 -14.79
C LYS A 63 0.59 17.24 -13.52
N ALA A 64 1.89 17.35 -13.25
CA ALA A 64 2.40 18.11 -12.10
C ALA A 64 2.04 19.60 -12.22
N ALA A 65 1.67 20.24 -11.11
CA ALA A 65 1.41 21.66 -11.11
C ALA A 65 2.72 22.46 -11.29
N PRO A 66 2.71 23.66 -11.91
CA PRO A 66 3.93 24.45 -12.12
C PRO A 66 4.75 24.71 -10.85
N ASP A 67 4.10 24.92 -9.70
CA ASP A 67 4.76 25.14 -8.40
C ASP A 67 5.44 23.88 -7.83
N GLU A 68 5.15 22.70 -8.38
CA GLU A 68 5.70 21.41 -7.97
C GLU A 68 6.93 21.01 -8.78
N VAL A 69 7.16 21.65 -9.95
CA VAL A 69 8.21 21.26 -10.90
C VAL A 69 9.62 21.33 -10.30
N LEU A 70 10.02 22.46 -9.71
CA LEU A 70 11.34 22.59 -9.10
C LEU A 70 11.52 21.72 -7.85
N PRO A 71 10.55 21.64 -6.91
CA PRO A 71 10.62 20.68 -5.81
C PRO A 71 10.83 19.24 -6.29
N LEU A 72 10.05 18.78 -7.27
CA LEU A 72 10.14 17.41 -7.79
C LEU A 72 11.45 17.18 -8.56
N LEU A 73 11.95 18.17 -9.29
CA LEU A 73 13.29 18.12 -9.89
C LEU A 73 14.36 17.91 -8.83
N ALA A 74 14.37 18.76 -7.79
CA ALA A 74 15.35 18.69 -6.70
C ALA A 74 15.29 17.31 -6.02
N ARG A 75 14.08 16.82 -5.77
CA ARG A 75 13.83 15.48 -5.22
C ARG A 75 14.44 14.38 -6.08
N ASN A 76 14.08 14.33 -7.36
CA ASN A 76 14.54 13.28 -8.27
C ASN A 76 16.06 13.34 -8.46
N VAL A 77 16.67 14.53 -8.48
CA VAL A 77 18.13 14.67 -8.56
C VAL A 77 18.82 14.09 -7.33
N PHE A 78 18.38 14.40 -6.11
CA PHE A 78 19.08 13.88 -4.93
C PHE A 78 18.84 12.37 -4.73
N LEU A 79 17.65 11.87 -5.10
CA LEU A 79 17.27 10.46 -4.94
C LEU A 79 17.85 9.55 -6.02
N LEU A 80 17.75 9.97 -7.28
CA LEU A 80 18.03 9.13 -8.44
C LEU A 80 19.28 9.58 -9.20
N GLY A 81 19.79 10.79 -8.93
CA GLY A 81 20.86 11.39 -9.72
C GLY A 81 22.26 10.91 -9.39
N TYR A 82 22.47 10.32 -8.21
CA TYR A 82 23.80 9.92 -7.74
C TYR A 82 23.81 8.52 -7.15
N GLU A 83 24.89 7.77 -7.40
CA GLU A 83 25.15 6.45 -6.84
C GLU A 83 26.53 6.38 -6.15
N GLY A 84 26.67 5.41 -5.25
CA GLY A 84 27.91 5.20 -4.49
C GLY A 84 27.95 5.92 -3.13
N PRO A 85 28.99 5.66 -2.32
CA PRO A 85 29.13 6.27 -0.99
C PRO A 85 29.33 7.79 -1.09
N SER A 86 28.87 8.53 -0.08
CA SER A 86 28.89 10.01 -0.05
C SER A 86 30.27 10.65 -0.27
N SER A 87 31.36 9.90 -0.03
CA SER A 87 32.73 10.36 -0.26
C SER A 87 33.18 10.26 -1.72
N HIS A 88 32.49 9.45 -2.54
CA HIS A 88 32.82 9.16 -3.94
C HIS A 88 31.54 8.93 -4.77
N THR A 89 30.61 9.88 -4.73
CA THR A 89 29.35 9.80 -5.50
C THR A 89 29.61 9.97 -6.99
N ARG A 90 29.00 9.11 -7.81
CA ARG A 90 29.03 9.20 -9.28
C ARG A 90 27.65 9.57 -9.81
N PRO A 91 27.56 10.38 -10.87
CA PRO A 91 26.28 10.67 -11.51
C PRO A 91 25.73 9.39 -12.14
N THR A 92 24.43 9.14 -11.94
CA THR A 92 23.72 8.05 -12.62
C THR A 92 23.45 8.40 -14.07
N GLU A 93 23.06 7.41 -14.88
CA GLU A 93 22.66 7.66 -16.27
C GLU A 93 21.49 8.66 -16.36
N PHE A 94 20.53 8.59 -15.42
CA PHE A 94 19.45 9.58 -15.31
C PHE A 94 19.99 11.02 -15.23
N LEU A 95 20.95 11.29 -14.34
CA LEU A 95 21.49 12.65 -14.18
C LEU A 95 22.31 13.10 -15.39
N ILE A 96 23.06 12.17 -16.00
CA ILE A 96 23.84 12.43 -17.22
C ILE A 96 22.89 12.84 -18.36
N LEU A 97 21.81 12.10 -18.56
CA LEU A 97 20.82 12.37 -19.60
C LEU A 97 20.08 13.69 -19.36
N LEU A 98 19.65 13.96 -18.12
CA LEU A 98 19.00 15.22 -17.76
C LEU A 98 19.93 16.42 -18.00
N SER A 99 21.20 16.32 -17.60
CA SER A 99 22.20 17.37 -17.81
C SER A 99 22.44 17.63 -19.31
N ARG A 100 22.57 16.56 -20.11
CA ARG A 100 22.71 16.66 -21.58
C ARG A 100 21.48 17.28 -22.22
N TYR A 101 20.27 16.91 -21.77
CA TYR A 101 19.03 17.53 -22.22
C TYR A 101 19.01 19.03 -21.96
N VAL A 102 19.33 19.47 -20.74
CA VAL A 102 19.34 20.90 -20.38
C VAL A 102 20.33 21.67 -21.27
N GLN A 103 21.49 21.10 -21.58
CA GLN A 103 22.45 21.71 -22.50
C GLN A 103 21.91 21.79 -23.93
N GLN A 104 21.41 20.67 -24.48
CA GLN A 104 20.88 20.60 -25.84
C GLN A 104 19.66 21.53 -26.01
N ALA A 105 18.78 21.59 -25.01
CA ALA A 105 17.61 22.46 -25.00
C ALA A 105 17.99 23.95 -25.05
N ARG A 106 19.07 24.36 -24.38
CA ARG A 106 19.58 25.74 -24.49
C ARG A 106 20.12 26.05 -25.89
N GLU A 107 20.82 25.12 -26.53
CA GLU A 107 21.27 25.27 -27.92
C GLU A 107 20.08 25.42 -28.89
N LEU A 108 19.02 24.62 -28.68
CA LEU A 108 17.78 24.68 -29.46
C LEU A 108 16.98 25.97 -29.21
N ASP A 109 16.91 26.46 -27.97
CA ASP A 109 16.23 27.71 -27.60
C ASP A 109 16.88 28.92 -28.28
N VAL A 110 18.22 28.95 -28.36
CA VAL A 110 18.96 29.97 -29.12
C VAL A 110 18.61 29.92 -30.61
N MET A 111 18.51 28.73 -31.20
CA MET A 111 18.09 28.57 -32.60
C MET A 111 16.62 28.95 -32.85
N ALA A 112 15.74 28.71 -31.89
CA ALA A 112 14.32 29.05 -31.97
C ALA A 112 14.07 30.57 -31.93
N GLY A 113 15.04 31.32 -31.39
CA GLY A 113 15.03 32.79 -31.34
C GLY A 113 13.87 33.35 -30.53
N ALA A 114 13.60 34.66 -30.69
CA ALA A 114 12.57 35.36 -29.92
C ALA A 114 11.13 34.85 -30.17
N GLU A 115 10.88 34.23 -31.33
CA GLU A 115 9.58 33.61 -31.64
C GLU A 115 9.36 32.29 -30.91
N GLY A 116 10.46 31.64 -30.45
CA GLY A 116 10.45 30.33 -29.83
C GLY A 116 9.92 29.24 -30.76
N VAL A 117 10.28 29.32 -32.05
CA VAL A 117 9.87 28.35 -33.08
C VAL A 117 11.07 27.90 -33.89
N LEU A 118 11.30 26.59 -33.96
CA LEU A 118 12.26 26.00 -34.88
C LEU A 118 11.61 25.83 -36.25
N ARG A 119 12.23 26.40 -37.28
CA ARG A 119 11.72 26.35 -38.67
C ARG A 119 12.75 25.74 -39.62
N VAL A 120 12.33 24.75 -40.40
CA VAL A 120 13.15 24.13 -41.45
C VAL A 120 12.29 23.92 -42.68
N ALA A 121 12.69 24.46 -43.83
CA ALA A 121 11.94 24.29 -45.09
C ALA A 121 12.60 23.31 -46.07
N ASN A 122 13.89 22.98 -45.89
CA ASN A 122 14.65 22.12 -46.79
C ASN A 122 15.90 21.54 -46.12
N CYS A 123 16.59 20.63 -46.82
CA CYS A 123 17.79 19.95 -46.35
C CYS A 123 18.94 20.88 -45.96
N GLU A 124 19.16 22.00 -46.67
CA GLU A 124 20.24 22.95 -46.34
C GLU A 124 19.96 23.65 -45.01
N GLN A 125 18.72 24.11 -44.80
CA GLN A 125 18.28 24.74 -43.55
C GLN A 125 18.26 23.77 -42.37
N ALA A 126 18.12 22.47 -42.63
CA ALA A 126 18.08 21.44 -41.59
C ALA A 126 19.46 21.17 -40.96
N ARG A 127 20.57 21.41 -41.68
CA ARG A 127 21.91 20.99 -41.24
C ARG A 127 22.29 21.47 -39.83
N PRO A 128 22.12 22.75 -39.45
CA PRO A 128 22.47 23.21 -38.10
C PRO A 128 21.59 22.56 -37.02
N LEU A 129 20.29 22.41 -37.30
CA LEU A 129 19.36 21.75 -36.39
C LEU A 129 19.74 20.28 -36.20
N LEU A 130 19.97 19.55 -37.28
CA LEU A 130 20.34 18.13 -37.25
C LEU A 130 21.65 17.89 -36.48
N GLN A 131 22.63 18.78 -36.61
CA GLN A 131 23.86 18.72 -35.82
C GLN A 131 23.58 18.80 -34.32
N VAL A 132 22.71 19.72 -33.89
CA VAL A 132 22.35 19.84 -32.47
C VAL A 132 21.56 18.62 -31.99
N LEU A 133 20.67 18.10 -32.82
CA LEU A 133 19.85 16.91 -32.56
C LEU A 133 20.66 15.60 -32.58
N GLY A 134 21.87 15.58 -33.12
CA GLY A 134 22.73 14.39 -33.21
C GLY A 134 22.51 13.55 -34.47
N TYR A 135 21.89 14.12 -35.51
CA TYR A 135 21.59 13.45 -36.77
C TYR A 135 22.32 14.09 -37.95
N ARG A 136 22.35 13.39 -39.07
CA ARG A 136 22.76 13.92 -40.37
C ARG A 136 21.88 13.38 -41.48
N THR A 137 21.83 14.11 -42.58
CA THR A 137 21.18 13.67 -43.81
C THR A 137 22.09 12.74 -44.60
N ARG A 138 21.50 11.78 -45.32
CA ARG A 138 22.19 11.03 -46.37
C ARG A 138 22.35 11.87 -47.64
N THR A 139 23.10 11.34 -48.61
CA THR A 139 23.38 12.01 -49.89
C THR A 139 22.13 12.23 -50.76
N ASP A 140 21.05 11.50 -50.50
CA ASP A 140 19.77 11.50 -51.21
C ASP A 140 18.69 12.37 -50.52
N CYS A 141 19.08 13.33 -49.67
CA CYS A 141 18.14 14.23 -49.00
C CYS A 141 17.24 14.99 -49.99
N GLY A 142 15.94 15.11 -49.69
CA GLY A 142 14.95 15.72 -50.58
C GLY A 142 14.17 14.72 -51.43
N GLN A 143 14.44 13.41 -51.31
CA GLN A 143 13.73 12.34 -52.01
C GLN A 143 12.75 11.61 -51.08
N ALA A 144 11.73 10.96 -51.65
CA ALA A 144 10.67 10.28 -50.89
C ALA A 144 11.16 9.13 -49.97
N GLY A 145 12.43 8.71 -50.09
CA GLY A 145 13.07 7.69 -49.26
C GLY A 145 14.12 8.22 -48.26
N SER A 146 14.31 9.54 -48.14
CA SER A 146 15.29 10.11 -47.22
C SER A 146 14.92 9.82 -45.76
N TYR A 147 15.87 9.33 -44.98
CA TYR A 147 15.74 9.17 -43.52
C TYR A 147 17.01 9.70 -42.83
N LEU A 148 16.92 10.00 -41.54
CA LEU A 148 18.04 10.51 -40.78
C LEU A 148 18.97 9.39 -40.31
N GLU A 149 20.28 9.62 -40.46
CA GLU A 149 21.30 8.77 -39.85
C GLU A 149 21.77 9.38 -38.53
N THR A 150 21.93 8.54 -37.50
CA THR A 150 22.55 8.95 -36.23
C THR A 150 24.01 9.35 -36.48
N ALA A 151 24.35 10.60 -36.20
CA ALA A 151 25.71 11.15 -36.31
C ALA A 151 26.41 11.21 -34.94
N ASP A 152 25.66 11.57 -33.89
CA ASP A 152 26.10 11.54 -32.49
C ASP A 152 25.06 10.73 -31.69
N PRO A 153 25.38 9.49 -31.29
CA PRO A 153 24.46 8.64 -30.56
C PRO A 153 23.97 9.23 -29.24
N GLN A 154 24.78 10.03 -28.54
CA GLN A 154 24.40 10.62 -27.26
C GLN A 154 23.38 11.73 -27.45
N ARG A 155 23.61 12.62 -28.42
CA ARG A 155 22.65 13.69 -28.77
C ARG A 155 21.37 13.12 -29.37
N ALA A 156 21.47 12.13 -30.25
CA ALA A 156 20.32 11.48 -30.86
C ALA A 156 19.43 10.78 -29.82
N PHE A 157 20.03 10.12 -28.83
CA PHE A 157 19.29 9.49 -27.73
C PHE A 157 18.48 10.52 -26.93
N VAL A 158 19.09 11.64 -26.53
CA VAL A 158 18.41 12.73 -25.81
C VAL A 158 17.29 13.36 -26.65
N THR A 159 17.52 13.53 -27.95
CA THR A 159 16.51 14.04 -28.87
C THR A 159 15.26 13.16 -28.91
N ILE A 160 15.44 11.84 -29.09
CA ILE A 160 14.31 10.90 -29.10
C ILE A 160 13.63 10.87 -27.74
N ASP A 161 14.39 10.73 -26.66
CA ASP A 161 13.82 10.53 -25.33
C ASP A 161 13.16 11.79 -24.76
N SER A 162 13.58 12.98 -25.17
CA SER A 162 12.88 14.23 -24.83
C SER A 162 11.54 14.42 -25.58
N GLY A 163 11.24 13.53 -26.53
CA GLY A 163 10.02 13.57 -27.34
C GLY A 163 10.06 14.59 -28.47
N PHE A 164 11.24 14.94 -28.99
CA PHE A 164 11.36 15.82 -30.15
C PHE A 164 10.74 15.14 -31.40
N PRO A 165 9.94 15.85 -32.23
CA PRO A 165 9.18 15.24 -33.33
C PRO A 165 10.03 14.96 -34.57
N ILE A 166 10.99 14.04 -34.45
CA ILE A 166 11.85 13.60 -35.57
C ILE A 166 11.05 13.12 -36.80
N PRO A 167 9.98 12.32 -36.66
CA PRO A 167 9.21 11.88 -37.83
C PRO A 167 8.59 13.03 -38.64
N GLU A 168 8.22 14.14 -37.99
CA GLU A 168 7.70 15.33 -38.66
C GLU A 168 8.81 16.09 -39.40
N LEU A 169 10.01 16.16 -38.80
CA LEU A 169 11.19 16.72 -39.45
C LEU A 169 11.59 15.88 -40.67
N GLU A 170 11.58 14.55 -40.58
CA GLU A 170 11.88 13.65 -41.71
C GLU A 170 10.91 13.83 -42.87
N LYS A 171 9.60 13.98 -42.62
CA LYS A 171 8.62 14.29 -43.67
C LYS A 171 8.96 15.56 -44.44
N THR A 172 9.48 16.58 -43.75
CA THR A 172 9.94 17.81 -44.40
C THR A 172 11.15 17.54 -45.31
N LEU A 173 12.09 16.72 -44.85
CA LEU A 173 13.29 16.35 -45.60
C LEU A 173 13.00 15.42 -46.79
N GLN A 174 11.85 14.75 -46.81
CA GLN A 174 11.36 13.93 -47.92
C GLN A 174 10.60 14.74 -48.99
N GLY A 175 10.60 16.08 -48.89
CA GLY A 175 9.89 16.97 -49.81
C GLY A 175 8.46 17.35 -49.36
N GLY A 176 8.11 17.07 -48.09
CA GLY A 176 6.86 17.49 -47.47
C GLY A 176 6.82 18.98 -47.07
N PRO A 177 5.78 19.42 -46.34
CA PRO A 177 5.64 20.81 -45.89
C PRO A 177 6.76 21.20 -44.91
N ALA A 178 7.05 22.51 -44.81
CA ALA A 178 8.07 23.02 -43.90
C ALA A 178 7.80 22.63 -42.43
N PHE A 179 8.84 22.16 -41.76
CA PHE A 179 8.84 21.85 -40.33
C PHE A 179 8.72 23.13 -39.53
N SER A 180 7.77 23.16 -38.60
CA SER A 180 7.55 24.24 -37.65
C SER A 180 7.22 23.64 -36.29
N TYR A 181 8.11 23.84 -35.31
CA TYR A 181 7.95 23.28 -33.98
C TYR A 181 8.12 24.35 -32.91
N ALA A 182 7.11 24.51 -32.05
CA ALA A 182 7.17 25.45 -30.93
C ALA A 182 8.15 24.96 -29.87
N PHE A 183 9.29 25.63 -29.75
CA PHE A 183 10.34 25.35 -28.80
C PHE A 183 10.46 26.52 -27.82
N ARG A 184 9.49 26.65 -26.92
CA ARG A 184 9.40 27.78 -25.98
C ARG A 184 9.81 27.36 -24.58
N SER A 185 10.79 28.08 -24.02
CA SER A 185 11.10 28.01 -22.60
C SER A 185 9.89 28.40 -21.75
N SER A 186 9.66 27.65 -20.68
CA SER A 186 8.48 27.80 -19.81
C SER A 186 8.87 28.42 -18.47
N ARG A 187 8.03 29.29 -17.91
CA ARG A 187 8.27 29.87 -16.57
C ARG A 187 7.58 29.04 -15.50
N VAL A 188 8.33 28.65 -14.48
CA VAL A 188 7.79 27.96 -13.30
C VAL A 188 8.09 28.75 -12.04
N PRO A 189 7.19 28.76 -11.04
CA PRO A 189 7.45 29.37 -9.74
C PRO A 189 8.69 28.75 -9.07
N MET A 190 9.45 29.58 -8.35
CA MET A 190 10.57 29.13 -7.53
C MET A 190 10.39 29.59 -6.08
N LEU A 191 10.87 28.77 -5.15
CA LEU A 191 10.96 29.16 -3.75
C LEU A 191 12.04 30.24 -3.57
N PHE A 192 11.64 31.41 -3.07
CA PHE A 192 12.51 32.60 -2.91
C PHE A 192 13.13 33.07 -4.23
N THR A 193 14.38 33.56 -4.24
CA THR A 193 15.07 34.03 -5.44
C THR A 193 16.32 33.21 -5.74
N GLU A 194 16.85 33.28 -6.97
CA GLU A 194 18.16 32.66 -7.29
C GLU A 194 19.30 33.21 -6.41
N ALA A 195 19.21 34.48 -5.99
CA ALA A 195 20.18 35.08 -5.09
C ALA A 195 20.24 34.36 -3.73
N ASP A 196 19.09 33.95 -3.20
CA ASP A 196 18.98 33.26 -1.91
C ASP A 196 19.67 31.90 -1.92
N TRP A 197 19.58 31.17 -3.05
CA TRP A 197 20.07 29.79 -3.15
C TRP A 197 21.50 29.66 -3.68
N THR A 198 21.86 30.45 -4.70
CA THR A 198 23.08 30.23 -5.48
C THR A 198 23.95 31.48 -5.63
N GLY A 199 23.52 32.61 -5.08
CA GLY A 199 24.21 33.90 -5.28
C GLY A 199 24.15 34.38 -6.73
N ASN A 200 22.99 34.25 -7.38
CA ASN A 200 22.68 34.66 -8.78
C ASN A 200 23.20 33.73 -9.89
N LYS A 201 23.60 32.50 -9.59
CA LYS A 201 23.86 31.48 -10.63
C LYS A 201 22.55 30.77 -11.00
N ASN A 202 22.49 30.20 -12.20
CA ASN A 202 21.31 29.47 -12.65
C ASN A 202 20.94 28.35 -11.66
N LEU A 203 19.75 28.43 -11.05
CA LEU A 203 19.34 27.49 -10.01
C LEU A 203 19.14 26.07 -10.53
N ILE A 204 18.69 25.87 -11.78
CA ILE A 204 18.51 24.53 -12.37
C ILE A 204 19.86 23.80 -12.43
N ASP A 205 20.91 24.49 -12.90
CA ASP A 205 22.26 23.92 -12.96
C ASP A 205 22.81 23.60 -11.57
N ALA A 206 22.52 24.44 -10.58
CA ALA A 206 22.95 24.22 -9.20
C ALA A 206 22.25 23.00 -8.59
N LEU A 207 20.93 22.87 -8.77
CA LEU A 207 20.17 21.71 -8.31
C LEU A 207 20.71 20.42 -8.94
N ILE A 208 20.89 20.39 -10.27
CA ILE A 208 21.41 19.22 -11.01
C ILE A 208 22.81 18.81 -10.54
N ARG A 209 23.66 19.75 -10.12
CA ARG A 209 25.08 19.49 -9.79
C ARG A 209 25.34 19.22 -8.32
N ASP A 210 24.44 19.65 -7.43
CA ASP A 210 24.62 19.56 -5.98
C ASP A 210 23.42 18.85 -5.32
N SER A 211 23.64 17.57 -5.00
CA SER A 211 22.65 16.72 -4.30
C SER A 211 22.25 17.28 -2.94
N SER A 212 23.16 17.93 -2.20
CA SER A 212 22.88 18.47 -0.87
C SER A 212 21.99 19.71 -0.96
N LEU A 213 22.27 20.59 -1.92
CA LEU A 213 21.41 21.74 -2.23
C LEU A 213 20.03 21.28 -2.68
N SER A 214 19.97 20.29 -3.58
CA SER A 214 18.71 19.70 -4.04
C SER A 214 17.88 19.12 -2.89
N ARG A 215 18.50 18.38 -1.98
CA ARG A 215 17.80 17.83 -0.81
C ARG A 215 17.30 18.94 0.13
N LEU A 216 18.07 20.00 0.35
CA LEU A 216 17.63 21.15 1.14
C LEU A 216 16.46 21.89 0.48
N TYR A 217 16.51 22.09 -0.85
CA TYR A 217 15.43 22.73 -1.60
C TYR A 217 14.12 21.94 -1.47
N TRP A 218 14.19 20.62 -1.62
CA TRP A 218 13.06 19.73 -1.39
C TRP A 218 12.52 19.83 0.04
N ALA A 219 13.40 19.79 1.05
CA ALA A 219 13.01 19.92 2.46
C ALA A 219 12.22 21.21 2.75
N PHE A 220 12.73 22.34 2.26
CA PHE A 220 12.06 23.63 2.41
C PHE A 220 10.72 23.67 1.65
N ALA A 221 10.65 23.07 0.46
CA ALA A 221 9.41 23.01 -0.30
C ALA A 221 8.29 22.24 0.42
N GLN A 222 8.60 21.40 1.42
CA GLN A 222 7.60 20.69 2.24
C GLN A 222 7.12 21.44 3.48
N MET A 223 7.71 22.59 3.80
CA MET A 223 7.31 23.44 4.92
C MET A 223 6.19 24.42 4.52
N ASP A 224 5.46 24.93 5.51
CA ASP A 224 4.55 26.06 5.30
C ASP A 224 5.31 27.38 5.06
N PRO A 225 4.71 28.38 4.39
CA PRO A 225 5.38 29.62 4.02
C PRO A 225 5.96 30.42 5.20
N ASP A 226 5.29 30.43 6.35
CA ASP A 226 5.75 31.18 7.53
C ASP A 226 7.04 30.56 8.07
N THR A 227 7.08 29.22 8.15
CA THR A 227 8.28 28.45 8.52
C THR A 227 9.41 28.65 7.53
N GLN A 228 9.12 28.61 6.22
CA GLN A 228 10.10 28.86 5.15
C GLN A 228 10.76 30.23 5.34
N LEU A 229 9.94 31.29 5.52
CA LEU A 229 10.44 32.66 5.68
C LEU A 229 11.27 32.82 6.94
N ALA A 230 10.80 32.28 8.08
CA ALA A 230 11.50 32.36 9.36
C ALA A 230 12.89 31.72 9.28
N LEU A 231 12.99 30.50 8.73
CA LEU A 231 14.25 29.77 8.62
C LEU A 231 15.22 30.38 7.59
N ARG A 232 14.69 30.98 6.53
CA ARG A 232 15.50 31.75 5.57
C ARG A 232 16.13 32.99 6.24
N GLN A 233 15.38 33.68 7.09
CA GLN A 233 15.88 34.86 7.81
C GLN A 233 16.85 34.48 8.93
N SER A 234 16.53 33.46 9.72
CA SER A 234 17.37 32.94 10.79
C SER A 234 17.07 31.46 11.03
N PRO A 235 18.06 30.56 10.93
CA PRO A 235 19.50 30.81 10.87
C PRO A 235 20.07 31.04 9.45
N GLY A 236 19.24 30.95 8.41
CA GLY A 236 19.64 31.12 7.01
C GLY A 236 20.02 29.83 6.29
N LEU A 237 19.75 29.79 4.97
CA LEU A 237 19.88 28.59 4.13
C LEU A 237 21.29 27.97 4.16
N LYS A 238 22.33 28.82 4.13
CA LYS A 238 23.73 28.36 4.17
C LYS A 238 24.06 27.55 5.43
N ARG A 239 23.55 27.97 6.59
CA ARG A 239 23.77 27.27 7.86
C ARG A 239 22.94 25.99 7.96
N LEU A 240 21.78 25.95 7.29
CA LEU A 240 20.89 24.79 7.26
C LEU A 240 21.31 23.71 6.25
N ALA A 241 22.17 24.02 5.28
CA ALA A 241 22.62 23.07 4.27
C ALA A 241 23.18 21.77 4.83
N ALA A 242 23.94 21.83 5.93
CA ALA A 242 24.46 20.65 6.62
C ALA A 242 23.37 19.76 7.24
N TYR A 243 22.18 20.31 7.47
CA TYR A 243 21.03 19.63 8.07
C TYR A 243 19.92 19.31 7.05
N GLY A 244 20.19 19.47 5.75
CA GLY A 244 19.26 19.14 4.67
C GLY A 244 18.57 17.78 4.83
N PRO A 245 19.32 16.68 5.10
CA PRO A 245 18.72 15.37 5.37
C PRO A 245 17.74 15.33 6.55
N VAL A 246 18.07 16.00 7.66
CA VAL A 246 17.24 16.02 8.87
C VAL A 246 15.98 16.86 8.63
N LEU A 247 16.09 17.97 7.90
CA LEU A 247 14.95 18.82 7.54
C LEU A 247 14.03 18.16 6.50
N ASP A 248 14.59 17.43 5.54
CA ASP A 248 13.84 16.64 4.57
C ASP A 248 12.92 15.64 5.28
N PHE A 249 13.46 14.89 6.25
CA PHE A 249 12.65 13.98 7.04
C PHE A 249 11.76 14.72 8.03
N TYR A 250 12.29 15.54 8.93
CA TYR A 250 11.52 15.95 10.12
C TYR A 250 11.03 17.40 10.09
N GLY A 251 11.41 18.17 9.06
CA GLY A 251 11.15 19.61 8.98
C GLY A 251 9.71 19.98 8.64
N SER A 252 8.96 19.13 7.95
CA SER A 252 7.58 19.44 7.50
C SER A 252 6.56 19.58 8.64
N ARG A 253 6.92 19.18 9.87
CA ARG A 253 6.10 19.35 11.08
C ARG A 253 6.54 20.51 11.97
N ILE A 254 7.67 21.16 11.68
CA ILE A 254 8.08 22.37 12.38
C ILE A 254 7.21 23.52 11.88
N ARG A 255 6.57 24.25 12.79
CA ARG A 255 5.68 25.37 12.46
C ARG A 255 6.05 26.62 13.22
N PHE A 256 6.09 27.74 12.51
CA PHE A 256 6.20 29.06 13.13
C PHE A 256 4.83 29.72 13.25
N LYS A 257 4.61 30.40 14.38
CA LYS A 257 3.48 31.31 14.58
C LYS A 257 3.99 32.57 15.25
N SER A 258 3.93 33.71 14.55
CA SER A 258 4.42 35.00 15.06
C SER A 258 5.87 34.94 15.56
N GLY A 259 6.76 34.26 14.81
CA GLY A 259 8.19 34.10 15.15
C GLY A 259 8.51 33.03 16.20
N HIS A 260 7.50 32.43 16.83
CA HIS A 260 7.64 31.37 17.82
C HIS A 260 7.42 30.00 17.19
N VAL A 261 8.18 28.99 17.61
CA VAL A 261 7.96 27.60 17.17
C VAL A 261 6.82 26.98 17.97
N VAL A 262 5.81 26.45 17.29
CA VAL A 262 4.74 25.69 17.94
C VAL A 262 5.27 24.30 18.29
N VAL A 263 5.37 24.00 19.60
CA VAL A 263 5.89 22.73 20.08
C VAL A 263 4.76 21.71 20.37
N PRO A 264 5.01 20.39 20.23
CA PRO A 264 4.08 19.36 20.69
C PRO A 264 3.77 19.53 22.17
N GLY A 265 2.49 19.41 22.54
CA GLY A 265 2.01 19.67 23.90
C GLY A 265 1.72 21.15 24.19
N GLY A 266 1.91 22.04 23.20
CA GLY A 266 1.57 23.46 23.30
C GLY A 266 2.38 24.21 24.35
N THR A 267 1.82 25.33 24.82
CA THR A 267 2.48 26.26 25.74
C THR A 267 2.94 25.61 27.04
N SER A 268 2.19 24.61 27.55
CA SER A 268 2.56 23.87 28.76
C SER A 268 3.86 23.06 28.63
N ALA A 269 4.24 22.69 27.41
CA ALA A 269 5.43 21.87 27.15
C ALA A 269 6.68 22.70 26.80
N GLU A 270 6.57 24.01 26.57
CA GLU A 270 7.67 24.86 26.11
C GLU A 270 8.88 24.83 27.04
N GLY A 271 8.66 24.82 28.36
CA GLY A 271 9.74 24.71 29.35
C GLY A 271 10.52 23.41 29.22
N ALA A 272 9.82 22.27 29.05
CA ALA A 272 10.46 20.97 28.89
C ALA A 272 11.21 20.86 27.55
N TRP A 273 10.67 21.45 26.48
CA TRP A 273 11.37 21.56 25.20
C TRP A 273 12.60 22.45 25.27
N LYS A 274 12.55 23.55 26.04
CA LYS A 274 13.72 24.40 26.30
C LYS A 274 14.82 23.63 27.02
N ASP A 275 14.47 22.83 28.03
CA ASP A 275 15.43 21.98 28.74
C ASP A 275 16.07 20.92 27.83
N LEU A 276 15.31 20.40 26.86
CA LEU A 276 15.81 19.44 25.87
C LEU A 276 16.65 20.09 24.77
N ALA A 277 16.19 21.16 24.13
CA ALA A 277 16.91 21.81 23.03
C ALA A 277 18.07 22.70 23.52
N GLY A 278 18.01 23.17 24.77
CA GLY A 278 18.92 24.14 25.37
C GLY A 278 18.56 25.60 25.12
N VAL A 279 17.51 25.86 24.33
CA VAL A 279 16.99 27.19 23.99
C VAL A 279 15.47 27.10 23.86
N GLY A 280 14.74 28.17 24.14
CA GLY A 280 13.28 28.19 24.08
C GLY A 280 12.73 28.35 22.66
N PRO A 281 11.47 27.94 22.42
CA PRO A 281 10.81 28.09 21.12
C PRO A 281 10.50 29.54 20.72
N ASP A 282 10.59 30.48 21.66
CA ASP A 282 10.54 31.93 21.45
C ASP A 282 11.73 32.45 20.62
N ALA A 283 12.90 31.80 20.76
CA ALA A 283 14.05 32.03 19.89
C ALA A 283 14.03 31.07 18.68
N GLY A 284 12.95 31.10 17.91
CA GLY A 284 12.60 30.02 16.97
C GLY A 284 13.69 29.59 15.98
N GLY A 285 14.44 30.52 15.39
CA GLY A 285 15.54 30.17 14.47
C GLY A 285 16.69 29.43 15.15
N GLU A 286 17.06 29.82 16.37
CA GLU A 286 18.08 29.12 17.16
C GLU A 286 17.56 27.78 17.68
N PHE A 287 16.29 27.74 18.11
CA PHE A 287 15.60 26.52 18.52
C PHE A 287 15.66 25.46 17.43
N VAL A 288 15.28 25.78 16.20
CA VAL A 288 15.33 24.82 15.07
C VAL A 288 16.76 24.39 14.78
N ALA A 289 17.74 25.30 14.81
CA ALA A 289 19.14 24.95 14.61
C ALA A 289 19.65 23.95 15.66
N LYS A 290 19.26 24.09 16.93
CA LYS A 290 19.59 23.15 18.00
C LYS A 290 18.83 21.83 17.85
N LEU A 291 17.55 21.89 17.49
CA LEU A 291 16.67 20.74 17.31
C LEU A 291 17.22 19.77 16.26
N VAL A 292 17.61 20.29 15.09
CA VAL A 292 18.11 19.46 13.97
C VAL A 292 19.55 18.98 14.16
N ALA A 293 20.36 19.72 14.92
CA ALA A 293 21.75 19.36 15.18
C ALA A 293 21.91 18.36 16.33
N LYS A 294 21.01 18.38 17.31
CA LYS A 294 21.18 17.62 18.54
C LYS A 294 21.09 16.11 18.30
N ASP A 295 22.07 15.41 18.86
CA ASP A 295 22.20 13.95 18.81
C ASP A 295 22.03 13.43 17.37
N ASN A 296 22.70 14.04 16.40
CA ASN A 296 22.66 13.68 14.97
C ASN A 296 21.23 13.62 14.38
N GLY A 297 20.36 14.55 14.82
CA GLY A 297 19.00 14.72 14.32
C GLY A 297 17.93 13.91 15.06
N TRP A 298 18.29 13.12 16.09
CA TRP A 298 17.31 12.33 16.85
C TRP A 298 16.33 13.19 17.65
N LEU A 299 16.70 14.40 18.08
CA LEU A 299 15.73 15.30 18.72
C LEU A 299 14.66 15.78 17.74
N ALA A 300 15.05 16.08 16.49
CA ALA A 300 14.10 16.43 15.44
C ALA A 300 13.16 15.26 15.09
N ALA A 301 13.67 14.02 15.06
CA ALA A 301 12.85 12.83 14.87
C ALA A 301 11.80 12.66 15.98
N TYR A 302 12.20 12.88 17.25
CA TYR A 302 11.29 12.82 18.39
C TYR A 302 10.23 13.93 18.34
N PHE A 303 10.62 15.15 17.97
CA PHE A 303 9.72 16.28 17.77
C PHE A 303 8.70 16.00 16.64
N ASP A 304 9.14 15.49 15.49
CA ASP A 304 8.25 15.13 14.38
C ASP A 304 7.26 14.04 14.77
N ALA A 305 7.71 13.00 15.47
CA ALA A 305 6.84 11.91 15.92
C ALA A 305 5.75 12.41 16.89
N LEU A 306 6.12 13.23 17.87
CA LEU A 306 5.15 13.86 18.80
C LEU A 306 4.24 14.87 18.11
N SER A 307 4.71 15.57 17.07
CA SER A 307 3.89 16.53 16.32
C SER A 307 2.79 15.85 15.48
N ARG A 308 2.91 14.55 15.22
CA ARG A 308 1.97 13.78 14.37
C ARG A 308 0.84 13.11 15.14
N VAL A 309 1.02 12.87 16.44
CA VAL A 309 -0.03 12.24 17.25
C VAL A 309 -1.08 13.27 17.68
N ASN A 310 -2.28 12.80 18.03
CA ASN A 310 -3.39 13.66 18.43
C ASN A 310 -3.07 14.44 19.73
N ARG A 311 -3.87 15.48 20.02
CA ARG A 311 -3.64 16.39 21.17
C ARG A 311 -3.60 15.65 22.52
N THR A 312 -4.42 14.60 22.67
CA THR A 312 -4.48 13.78 23.90
C THR A 312 -3.17 13.02 24.11
N GLN A 313 -2.65 12.36 23.07
CA GLN A 313 -1.36 11.69 23.11
C GLN A 313 -0.22 12.68 23.36
N GLN A 314 -0.24 13.84 22.69
CA GLN A 314 0.74 14.89 22.93
C GLN A 314 0.77 15.31 24.40
N ALA A 315 -0.38 15.54 25.02
CA ALA A 315 -0.46 15.93 26.42
C ALA A 315 0.25 14.90 27.32
N HIS A 316 -0.01 13.60 27.16
CA HIS A 316 0.63 12.56 27.95
C HIS A 316 2.15 12.47 27.76
N PHE A 317 2.62 12.49 26.51
CA PHE A 317 4.04 12.32 26.22
C PHE A 317 4.88 13.58 26.50
N THR A 318 4.24 14.75 26.55
CA THR A 318 4.91 16.04 26.78
C THR A 318 4.84 16.55 28.21
N GLU A 319 4.20 15.79 29.12
CA GLU A 319 4.31 16.01 30.56
C GLU A 319 5.80 16.14 30.96
N SER A 320 6.14 17.12 31.81
CA SER A 320 7.53 17.43 32.16
C SER A 320 8.30 16.23 32.74
N ARG A 321 7.59 15.30 33.40
CA ARG A 321 8.16 14.06 33.96
C ARG A 321 8.44 12.96 32.93
N ARG A 322 7.90 13.07 31.71
CA ARG A 322 7.97 12.04 30.65
C ARG A 322 8.79 12.45 29.45
N LEU A 323 8.64 13.69 28.98
CA LEU A 323 9.25 14.15 27.73
C LEU A 323 10.76 13.89 27.67
N LYS A 324 11.47 14.30 28.73
CA LYS A 324 12.92 14.16 28.80
C LYS A 324 13.37 12.70 29.03
N PRO A 325 12.83 11.95 30.01
CA PRO A 325 13.19 10.54 30.19
C PRO A 325 12.96 9.67 28.94
N PHE A 326 11.84 9.85 28.24
CA PHE A 326 11.58 9.10 27.00
C PHE A 326 12.56 9.46 25.89
N TYR A 327 12.90 10.75 25.74
CA TYR A 327 13.95 11.14 24.81
C TYR A 327 15.32 10.55 25.19
N GLU A 328 15.66 10.53 26.48
CA GLU A 328 16.91 9.92 26.97
C GLU A 328 16.94 8.41 26.77
N ALA A 329 15.79 7.73 26.81
CA ALA A 329 15.69 6.31 26.43
C ALA A 329 15.87 6.11 24.91
N LEU A 330 15.30 6.99 24.08
CA LEU A 330 15.48 6.97 22.62
C LEU A 330 16.94 7.22 22.22
N ARG A 331 17.67 8.06 22.97
CA ARG A 331 19.09 8.32 22.74
C ARG A 331 19.91 7.07 23.12
N HIS A 332 20.09 6.18 22.17
CA HIS A 332 20.99 5.04 22.32
C HIS A 332 22.45 5.48 22.18
N HIS A 333 23.28 5.06 23.14
CA HIS A 333 24.70 5.40 23.25
C HIS A 333 25.61 4.45 22.46
N GLU A 334 25.21 4.07 21.25
CA GLU A 334 26.11 3.31 20.36
C GLU A 334 27.16 4.24 19.76
N ALA A 335 28.41 3.75 19.67
CA ALA A 335 29.52 4.45 19.04
C ALA A 335 29.94 3.72 17.74
N PRO A 336 29.97 4.40 16.59
CA PRO A 336 29.53 5.78 16.36
C PRO A 336 27.99 5.92 16.36
N PRO A 337 27.43 7.04 16.84
CA PRO A 337 25.97 7.21 16.92
C PRO A 337 25.36 7.24 15.52
N ALA A 338 24.44 6.32 15.23
CA ALA A 338 23.72 6.30 13.96
C ALA A 338 22.97 7.62 13.74
N GLU A 339 23.17 8.27 12.59
CA GLU A 339 22.46 9.51 12.23
C GLU A 339 20.99 9.22 11.91
N ALA A 340 20.08 10.08 12.37
CA ALA A 340 18.64 9.90 12.18
C ALA A 340 18.17 10.05 10.72
N ALA A 341 19.04 10.57 9.83
CA ALA A 341 18.73 10.85 8.43
C ALA A 341 19.83 10.39 7.44
N ARG A 342 20.66 9.40 7.82
CA ARG A 342 21.70 8.85 6.93
C ARG A 342 21.13 8.20 5.66
N SER A 343 19.95 7.61 5.81
CA SER A 343 19.28 6.85 4.75
C SER A 343 18.53 7.77 3.78
N VAL A 344 18.18 7.19 2.63
CA VAL A 344 17.31 7.81 1.62
C VAL A 344 15.86 7.86 2.09
N PHE A 345 15.44 6.88 2.90
CA PHE A 345 14.12 6.83 3.54
C PHE A 345 14.25 6.97 5.06
N ARG A 346 13.18 7.41 5.72
CA ARG A 346 13.12 7.45 7.18
C ARG A 346 13.35 6.05 7.76
N PRO A 347 14.22 5.90 8.77
CA PRO A 347 14.40 4.62 9.44
C PRO A 347 13.20 4.30 10.36
N ALA A 348 12.91 3.00 10.52
CA ALA A 348 12.08 2.39 11.55
C ALA A 348 10.80 3.17 11.97
N PRO A 349 9.60 2.79 11.51
CA PRO A 349 8.33 3.45 11.88
C PRO A 349 7.94 3.26 13.37
N GLY A 350 8.67 2.42 14.10
CA GLY A 350 8.29 1.94 15.43
C GLY A 350 8.00 3.03 16.45
N LEU A 351 8.72 4.15 16.45
CA LEU A 351 8.46 5.24 17.39
C LEU A 351 7.11 5.88 17.13
N LEU A 352 6.84 6.26 15.88
CA LEU A 352 5.58 6.90 15.52
C LEU A 352 4.40 5.95 15.74
N LEU A 353 4.55 4.66 15.40
CA LEU A 353 3.56 3.63 15.69
C LEU A 353 3.26 3.52 17.19
N LEU A 354 4.29 3.44 18.02
CA LEU A 354 4.16 3.37 19.48
C LEU A 354 3.41 4.58 20.03
N LEU A 355 3.81 5.80 19.66
CA LEU A 355 3.17 7.02 20.15
C LEU A 355 1.73 7.15 19.65
N THR A 356 1.42 6.66 18.45
CA THR A 356 0.09 6.75 17.85
C THR A 356 -0.88 5.74 18.48
N ARG A 357 -0.42 4.52 18.77
CA ARG A 357 -1.26 3.40 19.24
C ARG A 357 -1.20 3.17 20.76
N MET A 358 -0.41 3.94 21.50
CA MET A 358 -0.34 3.81 22.96
C MET A 358 -1.71 4.05 23.59
N GLU A 359 -2.18 3.08 24.37
CA GLU A 359 -3.34 3.27 25.21
C GLU A 359 -2.95 3.60 26.65
N TRP A 360 -3.78 4.41 27.30
CA TRP A 360 -3.58 4.87 28.66
C TRP A 360 -4.69 4.33 29.55
N GLU A 361 -4.34 3.93 30.77
CA GLU A 361 -5.32 3.63 31.80
C GLU A 361 -5.88 4.94 32.40
N SER A 362 -7.01 4.85 33.11
CA SER A 362 -7.69 6.03 33.68
C SER A 362 -6.84 6.82 34.69
N ASN A 363 -5.82 6.20 35.29
CA ASN A 363 -4.84 6.83 36.18
C ASN A 363 -3.71 7.55 35.42
N GLY A 364 -3.74 7.53 34.09
CA GLY A 364 -2.73 8.09 33.21
C GLY A 364 -1.51 7.21 32.98
N GLU A 365 -1.44 6.00 33.52
CA GLU A 365 -0.33 5.06 33.27
C GLU A 365 -0.46 4.37 31.90
N PRO A 366 0.66 3.98 31.25
CA PRO A 366 0.62 3.18 30.03
C PRO A 366 -0.08 1.84 30.29
N ARG A 367 -0.95 1.45 29.35
CA ARG A 367 -1.56 0.12 29.35
C ARG A 367 -0.49 -0.95 29.13
N VAL A 368 -0.61 -2.07 29.85
CA VAL A 368 0.33 -3.20 29.72
C VAL A 368 -0.46 -4.49 29.48
N PRO A 369 -0.43 -5.06 28.27
CA PRO A 369 -1.07 -6.35 27.99
C PRO A 369 -0.55 -7.45 28.92
N GLY A 370 -1.46 -8.22 29.49
CA GLY A 370 -1.16 -9.18 30.56
C GLY A 370 -0.77 -8.48 31.86
N ASN A 371 0.53 -8.26 32.07
CA ASN A 371 1.08 -7.48 33.18
C ASN A 371 2.58 -7.19 32.99
N LEU A 372 3.17 -6.39 33.88
CA LEU A 372 4.58 -6.00 33.82
C LEU A 372 5.54 -7.21 33.92
N GLU A 373 5.21 -8.25 34.68
CA GLU A 373 6.07 -9.45 34.84
C GLU A 373 6.23 -10.22 33.52
N VAL A 374 5.17 -10.30 32.71
CA VAL A 374 5.25 -10.88 31.36
C VAL A 374 6.30 -10.15 30.53
N TRP A 375 6.26 -8.81 30.50
CA TRP A 375 7.19 -8.03 29.68
C TRP A 375 8.63 -8.05 30.20
N LYS A 376 8.84 -8.12 31.52
CA LYS A 376 10.16 -8.41 32.09
C LYS A 376 10.72 -9.73 31.57
N ARG A 377 9.88 -10.76 31.44
CA ARG A 377 10.27 -12.07 30.89
C ARG A 377 10.51 -12.01 29.38
N VAL A 378 9.67 -11.28 28.63
CA VAL A 378 9.82 -11.10 27.17
C VAL A 378 11.18 -10.51 26.86
N LEU A 379 11.51 -9.36 27.45
CA LEU A 379 12.75 -8.65 27.13
C LEU A 379 14.04 -9.40 27.53
N ARG A 380 13.95 -10.44 28.35
CA ARG A 380 15.08 -11.29 28.76
C ARG A 380 15.40 -12.42 27.78
N GLN A 381 14.62 -12.61 26.72
CA GLN A 381 14.92 -13.63 25.72
C GLN A 381 16.24 -13.33 24.99
N LYS A 382 17.00 -14.38 24.68
CA LYS A 382 18.41 -14.27 24.23
C LYS A 382 18.60 -13.83 22.78
N ASN A 383 17.54 -13.88 21.96
CA ASN A 383 17.63 -13.74 20.50
C ASN A 383 17.40 -12.31 19.99
N TYR A 384 17.35 -11.31 20.88
CA TYR A 384 17.10 -9.93 20.50
C TYR A 384 18.37 -9.10 20.27
N ALA A 385 18.19 -7.95 19.60
CA ALA A 385 19.22 -6.95 19.41
C ALA A 385 19.84 -6.48 20.74
N GLU A 386 21.04 -5.91 20.68
CA GLU A 386 21.80 -5.47 21.86
C GLU A 386 21.03 -4.50 22.75
N VAL A 387 20.44 -3.46 22.17
CA VAL A 387 19.58 -2.50 22.90
C VAL A 387 18.47 -3.20 23.69
N THR A 388 17.78 -4.18 23.09
CA THR A 388 16.73 -4.94 23.76
C THR A 388 17.29 -5.77 24.92
N ARG A 389 18.46 -6.41 24.73
CA ARG A 389 19.10 -7.22 25.77
C ARG A 389 19.54 -6.36 26.97
N ASP A 390 20.00 -5.14 26.73
CA ASP A 390 20.41 -4.23 27.80
C ASP A 390 19.23 -3.75 28.65
N TRP A 391 18.11 -3.43 28.01
CA TRP A 391 16.87 -3.16 28.74
C TRP A 391 16.33 -4.41 29.44
N GLY A 392 16.46 -5.60 28.84
CA GLY A 392 16.13 -6.87 29.48
C GLY A 392 16.91 -7.15 30.77
N LYS A 393 18.19 -6.73 30.85
CA LYS A 393 18.99 -6.79 32.09
C LYS A 393 18.44 -5.84 33.16
N LYS A 394 18.07 -4.62 32.77
CA LYS A 394 17.50 -3.60 33.67
C LYS A 394 16.10 -3.96 34.17
N ALA A 395 15.36 -4.78 33.41
CA ALA A 395 13.96 -5.12 33.68
C ALA A 395 13.71 -5.76 35.05
N HIS A 396 14.73 -6.30 35.73
CA HIS A 396 14.54 -6.84 37.08
C HIS A 396 14.03 -5.80 38.09
N GLY A 397 14.53 -4.57 38.00
CA GLY A 397 14.23 -3.51 38.94
C GLY A 397 12.96 -2.73 38.62
N TRP A 398 12.22 -3.09 37.56
CA TRP A 398 11.04 -2.34 37.18
C TRP A 398 9.89 -2.57 38.16
N ASN A 399 9.20 -1.50 38.51
CA ASN A 399 8.07 -1.51 39.44
C ASN A 399 6.85 -0.72 38.93
N ASN A 400 6.95 -0.10 37.75
CA ASN A 400 5.85 0.62 37.11
C ASN A 400 5.87 0.44 35.58
N SER A 401 4.76 0.77 34.92
CA SER A 401 4.57 0.63 33.48
C SER A 401 5.32 1.67 32.64
N GLU A 402 5.70 2.82 33.20
CA GLU A 402 6.47 3.84 32.47
C GLU A 402 7.87 3.35 32.12
N GLN A 403 8.48 2.52 32.97
CA GLN A 403 9.78 1.90 32.68
C GLN A 403 9.72 0.92 31.51
N LEU A 404 8.58 0.24 31.30
CA LEU A 404 8.36 -0.56 30.10
C LEU A 404 8.26 0.35 28.87
N LEU A 405 7.52 1.47 28.98
CA LEU A 405 7.40 2.43 27.89
C LEU A 405 8.75 3.05 27.50
N GLU A 406 9.60 3.41 28.47
CA GLU A 406 11.00 3.83 28.22
C GLU A 406 11.75 2.77 27.39
N ALA A 407 11.66 1.49 27.78
CA ALA A 407 12.30 0.41 27.05
C ALA A 407 11.75 0.26 25.62
N LEU A 408 10.44 0.38 25.43
CA LEU A 408 9.81 0.31 24.10
C LEU A 408 10.22 1.49 23.21
N VAL A 409 10.32 2.70 23.76
CA VAL A 409 10.85 3.89 23.07
C VAL A 409 12.31 3.69 22.66
N ALA A 410 13.13 3.04 23.49
CA ALA A 410 14.50 2.71 23.11
C ALA A 410 14.56 1.63 22.01
N ILE A 411 13.73 0.60 22.13
CA ILE A 411 13.64 -0.52 21.19
C ILE A 411 13.07 -0.09 19.83
N SER A 412 12.33 1.02 19.78
CA SER A 412 11.75 1.53 18.53
C SER A 412 12.77 1.95 17.47
N ARG A 413 14.06 2.01 17.83
CA ARG A 413 15.19 2.22 16.91
C ARG A 413 15.65 0.95 16.19
N VAL A 414 15.20 -0.23 16.63
CA VAL A 414 15.54 -1.50 16.01
C VAL A 414 14.70 -1.69 14.76
N ASP A 415 15.36 -1.77 13.61
CA ASP A 415 14.72 -2.08 12.33
C ASP A 415 14.40 -3.58 12.25
N THR A 416 13.18 -3.95 12.63
CA THR A 416 12.69 -5.34 12.65
C THR A 416 11.18 -5.41 12.58
N GLU A 417 10.66 -6.49 11.98
CA GLU A 417 9.22 -6.78 11.93
C GLU A 417 8.74 -7.70 13.06
N VAL A 418 9.67 -8.27 13.85
CA VAL A 418 9.39 -9.44 14.73
C VAL A 418 9.93 -9.29 16.16
N GLY A 419 10.02 -8.05 16.67
CA GLY A 419 10.57 -7.73 17.98
C GLY A 419 9.54 -7.56 19.10
N PRO A 420 10.01 -7.27 20.34
CA PRO A 420 9.12 -7.00 21.48
C PRO A 420 8.19 -5.81 21.27
N LEU A 421 8.63 -4.78 20.54
CA LEU A 421 7.78 -3.65 20.21
C LEU A 421 6.60 -4.07 19.34
N GLN A 422 6.85 -4.85 18.28
CA GLN A 422 5.79 -5.35 17.40
C GLN A 422 4.83 -6.28 18.16
N ALA A 423 5.37 -7.15 19.03
CA ALA A 423 4.54 -7.96 19.92
C ALA A 423 3.68 -7.10 20.86
N TYR A 424 4.23 -6.02 21.42
CA TYR A 424 3.49 -5.12 22.31
C TYR A 424 2.35 -4.41 21.58
N LEU A 425 2.60 -3.89 20.38
CA LEU A 425 1.58 -3.23 19.56
C LEU A 425 0.45 -4.19 19.20
N MET A 426 0.78 -5.39 18.72
CA MET A 426 -0.20 -6.43 18.39
C MET A 426 -1.02 -6.87 19.62
N LEU A 427 -0.38 -7.11 20.77
CA LEU A 427 -1.05 -7.58 21.98
C LEU A 427 -1.89 -6.48 22.66
N THR A 428 -1.51 -5.21 22.48
CA THR A 428 -2.32 -4.07 22.92
C THR A 428 -3.60 -3.98 22.10
N GLU A 429 -3.49 -4.10 20.76
CA GLU A 429 -4.67 -4.13 19.89
C GLU A 429 -5.62 -5.29 20.25
N LEU A 430 -5.05 -6.48 20.46
CA LEU A 430 -5.81 -7.67 20.85
C LEU A 430 -6.67 -7.46 22.10
N ASP A 431 -6.11 -6.80 23.11
CA ASP A 431 -6.82 -6.48 24.34
C ASP A 431 -7.76 -5.26 24.20
N GLY A 432 -7.42 -4.30 23.34
CA GLY A 432 -8.22 -3.11 23.07
C GLY A 432 -9.60 -3.44 22.50
N GLY A 433 -9.68 -4.46 21.64
CA GLY A 433 -10.95 -4.99 21.10
C GLY A 433 -11.79 -5.79 22.11
N ARG A 434 -11.31 -6.02 23.34
CA ARG A 434 -11.94 -6.88 24.35
C ARG A 434 -12.48 -6.07 25.53
N GLY A 435 -13.64 -6.47 26.03
CA GLY A 435 -14.15 -5.95 27.31
C GLY A 435 -13.16 -6.26 28.45
N ALA A 436 -13.11 -5.41 29.48
CA ALA A 436 -12.10 -5.51 30.55
C ALA A 436 -12.00 -6.90 31.22
N HIS A 437 -13.13 -7.61 31.37
CA HIS A 437 -13.18 -8.96 31.94
C HIS A 437 -12.83 -10.10 30.96
N HIS A 438 -12.63 -9.78 29.67
CA HIS A 438 -12.35 -10.74 28.59
C HIS A 438 -10.97 -10.51 27.96
N ARG A 439 -10.13 -9.66 28.55
CA ARG A 439 -8.73 -9.46 28.15
C ARG A 439 -7.93 -10.76 28.34
N LEU A 440 -6.85 -10.90 27.59
CA LEU A 440 -6.03 -12.10 27.60
C LEU A 440 -5.33 -12.29 28.95
N SER A 441 -5.23 -13.55 29.38
CA SER A 441 -4.45 -13.91 30.57
C SER A 441 -2.96 -13.63 30.38
N ALA A 442 -2.25 -13.42 31.48
CA ALA A 442 -0.80 -13.20 31.46
C ALA A 442 -0.04 -14.37 30.80
N GLU A 443 -0.53 -15.59 31.00
CA GLU A 443 -0.02 -16.82 30.42
C GLU A 443 -0.15 -16.83 28.90
N THR A 444 -1.32 -16.46 28.37
CA THR A 444 -1.56 -16.37 26.92
C THR A 444 -0.74 -15.25 26.29
N VAL A 445 -0.66 -14.08 26.93
CA VAL A 445 0.17 -12.96 26.46
C VAL A 445 1.64 -13.39 26.38
N TRP A 446 2.16 -14.08 27.41
CA TRP A 446 3.50 -14.65 27.38
C TRP A 446 3.68 -15.66 26.25
N LEU A 447 2.73 -16.59 26.09
CA LEU A 447 2.75 -17.60 25.03
C LEU A 447 2.85 -16.93 23.65
N MET A 448 2.00 -15.95 23.38
CA MET A 448 1.96 -15.23 22.11
C MET A 448 3.25 -14.44 21.88
N ALA A 449 3.67 -13.63 22.86
CA ALA A 449 4.87 -12.80 22.76
C ALA A 449 6.14 -13.64 22.56
N SER A 450 6.26 -14.78 23.25
CA SER A 450 7.43 -15.67 23.12
C SER A 450 7.54 -16.39 21.79
N LYS A 451 6.43 -16.50 21.04
CA LYS A 451 6.38 -17.12 19.71
C LYS A 451 6.13 -16.12 18.59
N PHE A 452 6.15 -14.81 18.88
CA PHE A 452 5.78 -13.74 17.95
C PHE A 452 6.62 -13.77 16.66
N SER A 453 7.92 -14.06 16.76
CA SER A 453 8.78 -14.10 15.57
C SER A 453 8.44 -15.19 14.56
N LYS A 454 7.67 -16.21 14.98
CA LYS A 454 7.20 -17.29 14.12
C LYS A 454 5.76 -17.07 13.67
N PHE A 455 4.86 -16.72 14.58
CA PHE A 455 3.41 -16.69 14.32
C PHE A 455 2.80 -15.28 14.28
N GLY A 456 3.59 -14.21 14.40
CA GLY A 456 3.07 -12.83 14.55
C GLY A 456 2.06 -12.42 13.49
N ASP A 457 2.27 -12.79 12.22
CA ASP A 457 1.34 -12.44 11.13
C ASP A 457 0.00 -13.18 11.24
N GLN A 458 -0.04 -14.32 11.94
CA GLN A 458 -1.28 -15.04 12.24
C GLN A 458 -2.09 -14.37 13.34
N TYR A 459 -1.48 -13.51 14.18
CA TYR A 459 -2.16 -12.92 15.33
C TYR A 459 -3.20 -11.86 14.94
N LEU A 460 -3.11 -11.33 13.71
CA LEU A 460 -4.13 -10.44 13.12
C LEU A 460 -5.54 -11.05 13.16
N LEU A 461 -5.64 -12.39 13.03
CA LEU A 461 -6.89 -13.14 13.20
C LEU A 461 -7.53 -12.84 14.56
N PHE A 462 -6.76 -12.86 15.64
CA PHE A 462 -7.31 -12.72 16.99
C PHE A 462 -7.66 -11.27 17.33
N ALA A 463 -7.07 -10.29 16.63
CA ALA A 463 -7.40 -8.88 16.79
C ALA A 463 -8.69 -8.54 16.06
N GLU A 464 -8.88 -9.14 14.89
CA GLU A 464 -10.13 -9.00 14.16
C GLU A 464 -11.31 -9.69 14.85
N PHE A 465 -11.09 -10.83 15.49
CA PHE A 465 -12.13 -11.59 16.20
C PHE A 465 -11.87 -11.65 17.71
N PRO A 466 -12.18 -10.57 18.46
CA PRO A 466 -11.92 -10.50 19.90
C PRO A 466 -12.78 -11.46 20.73
N SER A 467 -13.76 -12.15 20.13
CA SER A 467 -14.50 -13.24 20.77
C SER A 467 -13.68 -14.52 20.96
N LEU A 468 -12.55 -14.68 20.25
CA LEU A 468 -11.68 -15.85 20.38
C LEU A 468 -10.86 -15.74 21.68
N ASP A 469 -11.08 -16.65 22.62
CA ASP A 469 -10.51 -16.59 23.97
C ASP A 469 -9.10 -17.22 24.11
N ASP A 470 -8.57 -17.25 25.34
CA ASP A 470 -7.29 -17.89 25.68
C ASP A 470 -7.21 -19.35 25.21
N ALA A 471 -8.33 -20.09 25.28
CA ALA A 471 -8.38 -21.50 24.90
C ALA A 471 -8.27 -21.67 23.38
N SER A 472 -8.97 -20.83 22.61
CA SER A 472 -8.88 -20.78 21.15
C SER A 472 -7.48 -20.44 20.66
N ILE A 473 -6.84 -19.42 21.26
CA ILE A 473 -5.46 -19.01 20.92
C ILE A 473 -4.48 -20.14 21.23
N THR A 474 -4.60 -20.75 22.41
CA THR A 474 -3.72 -21.85 22.83
C THR A 474 -3.90 -23.08 21.93
N ALA A 475 -5.14 -23.44 21.60
CA ALA A 475 -5.44 -24.56 20.69
C ALA A 475 -4.83 -24.33 19.30
N PHE A 476 -4.99 -23.13 18.73
CA PHE A 476 -4.39 -22.77 17.44
C PHE A 476 -2.87 -22.88 17.48
N LEU A 477 -2.20 -22.27 18.46
CA LEU A 477 -0.74 -22.27 18.55
C LEU A 477 -0.17 -23.68 18.76
N ASN A 478 -0.87 -24.53 19.52
CA ASN A 478 -0.48 -25.92 19.73
C ASN A 478 -0.63 -26.75 18.44
N ALA A 479 -1.75 -26.60 17.73
CA ALA A 479 -1.96 -27.27 16.44
C ALA A 479 -0.91 -26.82 15.43
N ALA A 480 -0.67 -25.51 15.32
CA ALA A 480 0.33 -24.93 14.42
C ALA A 480 1.73 -25.49 14.68
N GLU A 481 2.17 -25.57 15.94
CA GLU A 481 3.48 -26.16 16.27
C GLU A 481 3.58 -27.65 15.97
N ARG A 482 2.52 -28.41 16.21
CA ARG A 482 2.51 -29.85 15.89
C ARG A 482 2.67 -30.08 14.40
N LEU A 483 1.90 -29.34 13.58
CA LEU A 483 1.95 -29.45 12.13
C LEU A 483 3.32 -29.02 11.58
N ASP A 484 3.90 -27.94 12.13
CA ASP A 484 5.22 -27.45 11.72
C ASP A 484 6.35 -28.44 11.99
N ASN A 485 6.21 -29.26 13.05
CA ASN A 485 7.18 -30.27 13.45
C ASN A 485 7.03 -31.62 12.73
N LEU A 486 6.13 -31.74 11.75
CA LEU A 486 6.01 -32.96 10.94
C LEU A 486 7.30 -33.16 10.11
N PRO A 487 7.99 -34.31 10.23
CA PRO A 487 9.31 -34.52 9.64
C PRO A 487 9.26 -34.70 8.12
N ASN A 488 8.14 -35.20 7.60
CA ASN A 488 7.95 -35.34 6.16
C ASN A 488 7.47 -33.99 5.60
N HIS A 489 8.36 -33.33 4.86
CA HIS A 489 8.16 -32.06 4.18
C HIS A 489 6.88 -32.00 3.32
N TYR A 490 6.59 -33.04 2.53
CA TYR A 490 5.38 -33.12 1.71
C TYR A 490 4.11 -33.26 2.55
N LEU A 491 4.14 -34.10 3.57
CA LEU A 491 3.04 -34.23 4.52
C LEU A 491 2.79 -32.90 5.24
N ARG A 492 3.86 -32.23 5.67
CA ARG A 492 3.83 -30.93 6.33
C ARG A 492 3.20 -29.87 5.44
N GLY A 493 3.64 -29.70 4.20
CA GLY A 493 3.06 -28.72 3.26
C GLY A 493 1.56 -28.92 3.04
N ASN A 494 1.13 -30.18 2.86
CA ASN A 494 -0.29 -30.52 2.71
C ASN A 494 -1.10 -30.25 3.99
N ALA A 495 -0.55 -30.62 5.16
CA ALA A 495 -1.22 -30.39 6.44
C ALA A 495 -1.35 -28.89 6.75
N LEU A 496 -0.28 -28.11 6.53
CA LEU A 496 -0.28 -26.66 6.70
C LEU A 496 -1.28 -25.99 5.75
N GLY A 497 -1.25 -26.32 4.46
CA GLY A 497 -2.17 -25.73 3.48
C GLY A 497 -3.64 -26.06 3.76
N THR A 498 -3.95 -27.31 4.14
CA THR A 498 -5.31 -27.73 4.52
C THR A 498 -5.78 -27.02 5.79
N PHE A 499 -4.92 -26.95 6.81
CA PHE A 499 -5.23 -26.29 8.08
C PHE A 499 -5.48 -24.79 7.91
N GLN A 500 -4.57 -24.10 7.24
CA GLN A 500 -4.66 -22.65 7.05
C GLN A 500 -5.82 -22.27 6.12
N SER A 501 -6.10 -23.06 5.07
CA SER A 501 -7.27 -22.82 4.21
C SER A 501 -8.59 -23.02 4.95
N GLY A 502 -8.70 -24.00 5.85
CA GLY A 502 -9.87 -24.15 6.72
C GLY A 502 -10.10 -22.94 7.63
N ILE A 503 -9.02 -22.38 8.20
CA ILE A 503 -9.08 -21.15 8.99
C ILE A 503 -9.47 -19.95 8.12
N GLY A 504 -8.91 -19.82 6.92
CA GLY A 504 -9.25 -18.76 5.98
C GLY A 504 -10.74 -18.78 5.57
N LEU A 505 -11.30 -19.96 5.30
CA LEU A 505 -12.73 -20.12 5.03
C LEU A 505 -13.59 -19.74 6.24
N TRP A 506 -13.17 -20.11 7.46
CA TRP A 506 -13.83 -19.69 8.69
C TRP A 506 -13.81 -18.17 8.88
N GLN A 507 -12.66 -17.52 8.63
CA GLN A 507 -12.56 -16.05 8.69
C GLN A 507 -13.52 -15.39 7.70
N ILE A 508 -13.61 -15.93 6.48
CA ILE A 508 -14.52 -15.42 5.45
C ILE A 508 -15.98 -15.50 5.94
N PHE A 509 -16.43 -16.63 6.48
CA PHE A 509 -17.81 -16.77 6.98
C PHE A 509 -18.08 -15.95 8.24
N ALA A 510 -17.09 -15.77 9.10
CA ALA A 510 -17.17 -14.89 10.26
C ALA A 510 -17.32 -13.41 9.85
N ARG A 511 -16.51 -12.93 8.89
CA ARG A 511 -16.59 -11.55 8.34
C ARG A 511 -17.95 -11.26 7.70
N GLN A 512 -18.52 -12.25 7.03
CA GLN A 512 -19.82 -12.17 6.35
C GLN A 512 -21.02 -12.39 7.30
N ASN A 513 -20.79 -12.50 8.62
CA ASN A 513 -21.82 -12.79 9.63
C ASN A 513 -22.61 -14.09 9.37
N GLN A 514 -22.07 -15.01 8.57
CA GLN A 514 -22.68 -16.32 8.30
C GLN A 514 -22.47 -17.30 9.46
N ILE A 515 -21.44 -17.08 10.28
CA ILE A 515 -21.31 -17.72 11.60
C ILE A 515 -21.84 -16.74 12.65
N PRO A 516 -22.84 -17.12 13.47
CA PRO A 516 -23.34 -16.25 14.52
C PRO A 516 -22.25 -15.84 15.52
N LYS A 517 -22.24 -14.57 15.94
CA LYS A 517 -21.19 -14.03 16.85
C LYS A 517 -20.95 -14.87 18.11
N LYS A 518 -22.01 -15.41 18.69
CA LYS A 518 -21.95 -16.27 19.89
C LYS A 518 -21.25 -17.62 19.65
N ASP A 519 -21.24 -18.08 18.40
CA ASP A 519 -20.72 -19.39 18.00
C ASP A 519 -19.30 -19.28 17.43
N LEU A 520 -18.74 -18.08 17.27
CA LEU A 520 -17.39 -17.84 16.73
C LEU A 520 -16.31 -18.61 17.51
N ASN A 521 -16.27 -18.45 18.84
CA ASN A 521 -15.25 -19.10 19.67
C ASN A 521 -15.34 -20.64 19.61
N ALA A 522 -16.55 -21.18 19.76
CA ALA A 522 -16.78 -22.61 19.77
C ALA A 522 -16.52 -23.25 18.39
N SER A 523 -16.99 -22.62 17.31
CA SER A 523 -16.77 -23.11 15.94
C SER A 523 -15.29 -23.10 15.57
N PHE A 524 -14.55 -22.05 15.95
CA PHE A 524 -13.10 -21.96 15.71
C PHE A 524 -12.33 -23.12 16.36
N GLN A 525 -12.65 -23.46 17.61
CA GLN A 525 -12.03 -24.61 18.29
C GLN A 525 -12.35 -25.94 17.59
N ARG A 526 -13.61 -26.11 17.13
CA ARG A 526 -14.04 -27.35 16.46
C ARG A 526 -13.40 -27.55 15.10
N ILE A 527 -13.15 -26.51 14.32
CA ILE A 527 -12.47 -26.66 13.01
C ILE A 527 -10.98 -26.98 13.15
N ILE A 528 -10.36 -26.63 14.29
CA ILE A 528 -8.94 -26.90 14.58
C ILE A 528 -8.72 -28.29 15.17
N ALA A 529 -9.63 -28.74 16.05
CA ALA A 529 -9.50 -29.99 16.79
C ALA A 529 -9.17 -31.24 15.93
N PRO A 530 -9.67 -31.41 14.68
CA PRO A 530 -9.33 -32.55 13.84
C PRO A 530 -7.83 -32.70 13.56
N PHE A 531 -7.06 -31.62 13.61
CA PHE A 531 -5.63 -31.63 13.31
C PHE A 531 -4.76 -32.11 14.48
N ASP A 532 -5.32 -32.34 15.67
CA ASP A 532 -4.57 -32.72 16.87
C ASP A 532 -3.80 -34.04 16.76
N LYS A 533 -4.28 -34.96 15.90
CA LYS A 533 -3.80 -36.35 15.80
C LYS A 533 -3.25 -36.70 14.41
N VAL A 534 -2.93 -35.72 13.58
CA VAL A 534 -2.41 -35.94 12.23
C VAL A 534 -1.01 -36.53 12.30
N ALA A 535 -0.85 -37.75 11.78
CA ALA A 535 0.44 -38.46 11.72
C ALA A 535 0.82 -38.93 10.30
N GLY A 536 -0.09 -38.84 9.32
CA GLY A 536 0.11 -39.30 7.95
C GLY A 536 -0.93 -38.71 6.99
N SER A 537 -0.77 -38.97 5.68
CA SER A 537 -1.55 -38.28 4.64
C SER A 537 -3.05 -38.60 4.69
N SER A 538 -3.44 -39.83 5.03
CA SER A 538 -4.86 -40.16 5.26
C SER A 538 -5.45 -39.35 6.42
N GLY A 539 -4.69 -39.19 7.50
CA GLY A 539 -5.07 -38.34 8.63
C GLY A 539 -5.21 -36.86 8.26
N VAL A 540 -4.39 -36.34 7.33
CA VAL A 540 -4.55 -34.96 6.80
C VAL A 540 -5.87 -34.84 6.03
N PHE A 541 -6.17 -35.78 5.14
CA PHE A 541 -7.42 -35.78 4.39
C PHE A 541 -8.64 -35.84 5.33
N ASP A 542 -8.62 -36.75 6.31
CA ASP A 542 -9.71 -36.91 7.27
C ASP A 542 -9.87 -35.68 8.18
N ALA A 543 -8.76 -35.06 8.60
CA ALA A 543 -8.78 -33.82 9.38
C ALA A 543 -9.36 -32.65 8.57
N GLY A 544 -8.93 -32.48 7.32
CA GLY A 544 -9.46 -31.45 6.40
C GLY A 544 -10.95 -31.60 6.16
N ARG A 545 -11.40 -32.83 5.86
CA ARG A 545 -12.82 -33.12 5.69
C ARG A 545 -13.64 -32.86 6.96
N SER A 546 -13.14 -33.30 8.11
CA SER A 546 -13.84 -33.08 9.40
C SER A 546 -13.92 -31.59 9.74
N SER A 547 -12.85 -30.83 9.47
CA SER A 547 -12.80 -29.38 9.64
C SER A 547 -13.84 -28.67 8.75
N LEU A 548 -13.96 -29.07 7.48
CA LEU A 548 -15.00 -28.57 6.58
C LEU A 548 -16.41 -28.88 7.10
N ARG A 549 -16.66 -30.09 7.61
CA ARG A 549 -17.96 -30.45 8.19
C ARG A 549 -18.32 -29.56 9.38
N GLU A 550 -17.37 -29.32 10.29
CA GLU A 550 -17.59 -28.42 11.44
C GLU A 550 -17.84 -26.97 11.00
N LEU A 551 -17.13 -26.51 9.96
CA LEU A 551 -17.36 -25.20 9.35
C LEU A 551 -18.79 -25.10 8.77
N MET A 552 -19.25 -26.14 8.06
CA MET A 552 -20.59 -26.18 7.49
C MET A 552 -21.68 -26.22 8.57
N VAL A 553 -21.46 -26.95 9.68
CA VAL A 553 -22.36 -26.93 10.84
C VAL A 553 -22.45 -25.52 11.42
N ALA A 554 -21.32 -24.82 11.55
CA ALA A 554 -21.30 -23.46 12.09
C ALA A 554 -22.03 -22.45 11.20
N ALA A 555 -21.90 -22.57 9.88
CA ALA A 555 -22.49 -21.63 8.91
C ALA A 555 -23.95 -21.96 8.56
N THR A 556 -24.34 -23.24 8.54
CA THR A 556 -25.64 -23.68 7.99
C THR A 556 -26.46 -24.58 8.92
N GLY A 557 -25.88 -25.04 10.03
CA GLY A 557 -26.47 -26.06 10.89
C GLY A 557 -26.46 -27.48 10.31
N ARG A 558 -25.90 -27.68 9.10
CA ARG A 558 -25.81 -28.99 8.42
C ARG A 558 -24.35 -29.38 8.21
N PRO A 559 -23.96 -30.64 8.43
CA PRO A 559 -22.56 -31.08 8.31
C PRO A 559 -22.11 -31.31 6.87
N GLU A 560 -23.03 -31.55 5.94
CA GLU A 560 -22.72 -31.81 4.54
C GLU A 560 -23.15 -30.62 3.67
N ALA A 561 -22.31 -30.25 2.71
CA ALA A 561 -22.63 -29.31 1.66
C ALA A 561 -21.85 -29.65 0.39
N SER A 562 -22.46 -29.38 -0.75
CA SER A 562 -21.78 -29.47 -2.05
C SER A 562 -20.75 -28.36 -2.25
N GLN A 563 -19.84 -28.53 -3.21
CA GLN A 563 -18.96 -27.43 -3.64
C GLN A 563 -19.77 -26.20 -4.06
N GLY A 564 -20.90 -26.41 -4.75
CA GLY A 564 -21.79 -25.34 -5.18
C GLY A 564 -22.35 -24.53 -4.01
N GLU A 565 -22.87 -25.22 -2.97
CA GLU A 565 -23.37 -24.57 -1.76
C GLU A 565 -22.26 -23.83 -1.01
N LEU A 566 -21.04 -24.38 -0.97
CA LEU A 566 -19.89 -23.71 -0.34
C LEU A 566 -19.49 -22.43 -1.09
N ILE A 567 -19.48 -22.46 -2.42
CA ILE A 567 -19.24 -21.26 -3.25
C ILE A 567 -20.34 -20.23 -3.07
N ASP A 568 -21.60 -20.66 -2.96
CA ASP A 568 -22.72 -19.76 -2.72
C ASP A 568 -22.59 -19.07 -1.34
N LEU A 569 -22.08 -19.77 -0.32
CA LEU A 569 -21.75 -19.14 0.97
C LEU A 569 -20.58 -18.16 0.82
N LEU A 570 -19.51 -18.54 0.12
CA LEU A 570 -18.37 -17.65 -0.12
C LEU A 570 -18.76 -16.36 -0.83
N ALA A 571 -19.68 -16.43 -1.79
CA ALA A 571 -20.13 -15.29 -2.58
C ALA A 571 -20.83 -14.21 -1.73
N GLY A 572 -21.55 -14.59 -0.68
CA GLY A 572 -22.35 -13.65 0.10
C GLY A 572 -23.41 -14.32 0.97
N PRO A 573 -23.94 -13.60 1.98
CA PRO A 573 -25.21 -13.98 2.61
C PRO A 573 -26.36 -13.92 1.60
N GLN A 574 -27.41 -14.71 1.87
CA GLN A 574 -28.57 -14.81 0.98
C GLN A 574 -29.25 -13.46 0.76
N GLN A 575 -29.59 -13.17 -0.49
CA GLN A 575 -30.21 -11.92 -0.90
C GLN A 575 -31.71 -12.11 -1.20
N SER A 576 -32.54 -11.19 -0.71
CA SER A 576 -34.00 -11.24 -0.89
C SER A 576 -34.49 -10.53 -2.15
N THR A 577 -33.71 -9.57 -2.67
CA THR A 577 -34.08 -8.78 -3.85
C THR A 577 -33.61 -9.47 -5.14
N PRO A 578 -34.33 -9.33 -6.27
CA PRO A 578 -33.89 -9.90 -7.55
C PRO A 578 -32.53 -9.39 -8.01
N GLU A 579 -32.21 -8.11 -7.74
CA GLU A 579 -30.89 -7.56 -8.05
C GLU A 579 -29.79 -8.13 -7.16
N GLY A 580 -30.04 -8.24 -5.85
CA GLY A 580 -29.10 -8.88 -4.93
C GLY A 580 -28.85 -10.35 -5.28
N GLN A 581 -29.87 -11.10 -5.69
CA GLN A 581 -29.74 -12.49 -6.14
C GLN A 581 -28.89 -12.60 -7.40
N ARG A 582 -29.10 -11.71 -8.39
CA ARG A 582 -28.26 -11.67 -9.59
C ARG A 582 -26.80 -11.35 -9.26
N MET A 583 -26.57 -10.38 -8.37
CA MET A 583 -25.22 -9.98 -7.98
C MET A 583 -24.50 -11.07 -7.18
N HIS A 584 -25.21 -11.76 -6.29
CA HIS A 584 -24.71 -12.94 -5.59
C HIS A 584 -24.28 -14.04 -6.58
N GLN A 585 -25.13 -14.34 -7.58
CA GLN A 585 -24.82 -15.30 -8.64
C GLN A 585 -23.61 -14.87 -9.49
N GLU A 586 -23.46 -13.58 -9.80
CA GLU A 586 -22.33 -13.03 -10.55
C GLU A 586 -21.01 -13.22 -9.79
N VAL A 587 -21.01 -12.94 -8.48
CA VAL A 587 -19.85 -13.20 -7.60
C VAL A 587 -19.54 -14.69 -7.52
N ALA A 588 -20.55 -15.54 -7.31
CA ALA A 588 -20.37 -17.00 -7.25
C ALA A 588 -19.83 -17.58 -8.58
N THR A 589 -20.27 -17.05 -9.72
CA THR A 589 -19.80 -17.47 -11.05
C THR A 589 -18.33 -17.11 -11.27
N ARG A 590 -17.88 -15.92 -10.83
CA ARG A 590 -16.46 -15.54 -10.88
C ARG A 590 -15.60 -16.47 -10.03
N MET A 591 -16.05 -16.81 -8.83
CA MET A 591 -15.32 -17.78 -8.00
C MET A 591 -15.21 -19.16 -8.68
N ARG A 592 -16.28 -19.63 -9.34
CA ARG A 592 -16.24 -20.88 -10.14
C ARG A 592 -15.23 -20.78 -11.28
N SER A 593 -15.20 -19.67 -12.01
CA SER A 593 -14.27 -19.50 -13.13
C SER A 593 -12.80 -19.50 -12.71
N VAL A 594 -12.47 -19.02 -11.50
CA VAL A 594 -11.12 -19.17 -10.92
C VAL A 594 -10.77 -20.63 -10.67
N LEU A 595 -11.67 -21.41 -10.04
CA LEU A 595 -11.42 -22.84 -9.79
C LEU A 595 -11.27 -23.63 -11.09
N ASP A 596 -12.08 -23.31 -12.10
CA ASP A 596 -12.04 -23.92 -13.43
C ASP A 596 -10.74 -23.56 -14.18
N ALA A 597 -10.33 -22.28 -14.16
CA ALA A 597 -9.09 -21.82 -14.79
C ALA A 597 -7.85 -22.42 -14.12
N GLN A 598 -7.91 -22.59 -12.80
CA GLN A 598 -6.90 -23.32 -12.03
C GLN A 598 -6.99 -24.83 -12.25
N ARG A 599 -8.02 -25.38 -12.90
CA ARG A 599 -8.28 -26.81 -13.11
C ARG A 599 -8.21 -27.62 -11.81
N LEU A 600 -8.86 -27.14 -10.75
CA LEU A 600 -8.89 -27.82 -9.47
C LEU A 600 -9.96 -28.93 -9.47
N VAL A 601 -9.66 -30.06 -8.82
CA VAL A 601 -10.63 -31.16 -8.68
C VAL A 601 -11.78 -30.71 -7.78
N SER A 602 -13.02 -31.02 -8.16
CA SER A 602 -14.15 -30.60 -7.33
C SER A 602 -14.14 -31.24 -5.93
N LEU A 603 -14.57 -30.48 -4.92
CA LEU A 603 -14.71 -30.96 -3.55
C LEU A 603 -15.69 -32.15 -3.46
N ASP A 604 -16.76 -32.13 -4.27
CA ASP A 604 -17.75 -33.21 -4.35
C ASP A 604 -17.10 -34.53 -4.80
N THR A 605 -16.23 -34.45 -5.82
CA THR A 605 -15.43 -35.59 -6.32
C THR A 605 -14.50 -36.11 -5.23
N LEU A 606 -13.77 -35.22 -4.55
CA LEU A 606 -12.80 -35.58 -3.51
C LEU A 606 -13.45 -36.23 -2.30
N ILE A 607 -14.55 -35.68 -1.80
CA ILE A 607 -15.29 -36.24 -0.66
C ILE A 607 -15.88 -37.60 -1.04
N THR A 608 -16.51 -37.71 -2.21
CA THR A 608 -17.10 -38.98 -2.67
C THR A 608 -16.05 -40.07 -2.87
N LEU A 609 -14.89 -39.73 -3.45
CA LEU A 609 -13.75 -40.65 -3.57
C LEU A 609 -13.23 -41.07 -2.20
N GLY A 610 -13.07 -40.11 -1.29
CA GLY A 610 -12.67 -40.37 0.08
C GLY A 610 -13.57 -41.39 0.74
N ASP A 611 -14.89 -41.14 0.75
CA ASP A 611 -15.91 -42.05 1.31
C ASP A 611 -15.83 -43.45 0.72
N GLY A 612 -15.70 -43.57 -0.59
CA GLY A 612 -15.55 -44.87 -1.24
C GLY A 612 -14.26 -45.61 -0.92
N LEU A 613 -13.21 -44.89 -0.51
CA LEU A 613 -11.90 -45.43 -0.10
C LEU A 613 -11.79 -45.61 1.43
N GLN A 614 -12.90 -45.75 2.14
CA GLN A 614 -12.89 -45.97 3.59
C GLN A 614 -12.38 -47.38 3.97
N ASP A 615 -12.83 -48.40 3.25
CA ASP A 615 -12.41 -49.78 3.42
C ASP A 615 -12.57 -50.59 2.11
N VAL A 616 -12.08 -51.82 2.12
CA VAL A 616 -12.09 -52.71 0.95
C VAL A 616 -13.51 -53.03 0.47
N ASP A 617 -14.48 -53.08 1.38
CA ASP A 617 -15.86 -53.47 1.06
C ASP A 617 -16.60 -52.33 0.34
N HIS A 618 -16.40 -51.09 0.78
CA HIS A 618 -16.90 -49.89 0.08
C HIS A 618 -16.31 -49.75 -1.32
N VAL A 619 -15.01 -50.02 -1.48
CA VAL A 619 -14.34 -50.00 -2.80
C VAL A 619 -14.98 -51.01 -3.74
N LYS A 620 -15.22 -52.25 -3.28
CA LYS A 620 -15.86 -53.30 -4.08
C LYS A 620 -17.30 -52.93 -4.45
N ALA A 621 -18.06 -52.39 -3.50
CA ALA A 621 -19.46 -52.01 -3.72
C ALA A 621 -19.63 -50.89 -4.76
N SER A 622 -18.64 -49.99 -4.89
CA SER A 622 -18.74 -48.78 -5.72
C SER A 622 -17.68 -48.68 -6.82
N SER A 623 -17.00 -49.78 -7.18
CA SER A 623 -15.80 -49.77 -8.04
C SER A 623 -15.97 -49.02 -9.36
N ALA A 624 -17.11 -49.19 -10.06
CA ALA A 624 -17.37 -48.50 -11.33
C ALA A 624 -17.46 -46.97 -11.18
N ARG A 625 -18.19 -46.49 -10.15
CA ARG A 625 -18.32 -45.06 -9.83
C ARG A 625 -16.98 -44.47 -9.39
N LEU A 626 -16.27 -45.15 -8.49
CA LEU A 626 -14.97 -44.72 -7.99
C LEU A 626 -13.91 -44.68 -9.09
N THR A 627 -13.96 -45.61 -10.05
CA THR A 627 -13.08 -45.60 -11.21
C THR A 627 -13.29 -44.36 -12.07
N SER A 628 -14.55 -43.96 -12.28
CA SER A 628 -14.86 -42.76 -13.06
C SER A 628 -14.39 -41.49 -12.35
N LEU A 629 -14.64 -41.37 -11.04
CA LEU A 629 -14.20 -40.22 -10.25
C LEU A 629 -12.66 -40.15 -10.14
N ALA A 630 -11.98 -41.29 -10.00
CA ALA A 630 -10.52 -41.35 -9.98
C ALA A 630 -9.89 -40.84 -11.30
N GLY A 631 -10.61 -40.96 -12.42
CA GLY A 631 -10.20 -40.39 -13.71
C GLY A 631 -10.17 -38.86 -13.72
N GLN A 632 -11.03 -38.20 -12.93
CA GLN A 632 -11.10 -36.73 -12.86
C GLN A 632 -9.88 -36.12 -12.15
N LEU A 633 -9.15 -36.89 -11.34
CA LEU A 633 -7.88 -36.44 -10.73
C LEU A 633 -6.79 -36.12 -11.77
N ARG A 634 -7.00 -36.48 -13.04
CA ARG A 634 -6.05 -36.32 -14.15
C ARG A 634 -6.40 -35.22 -15.13
N GLU A 635 -7.37 -34.35 -14.81
CA GLU A 635 -7.82 -33.30 -15.74
C GLU A 635 -6.77 -32.19 -15.99
N PHE A 636 -5.67 -32.19 -15.24
CA PHE A 636 -4.56 -31.24 -15.40
C PHE A 636 -3.31 -31.88 -16.05
N GLU A 637 -2.70 -31.15 -17.00
CA GLU A 637 -1.42 -31.49 -17.62
C GLU A 637 -0.41 -30.36 -17.39
N MET A 638 0.85 -30.71 -17.10
CA MET A 638 1.91 -29.72 -16.94
C MET A 638 2.26 -29.05 -18.27
N PRO A 639 2.57 -27.73 -18.27
CA PRO A 639 3.14 -27.06 -19.44
C PRO A 639 4.38 -27.80 -19.94
N GLN A 640 4.53 -27.90 -21.26
CA GLN A 640 5.69 -28.59 -21.82
C GLN A 640 6.99 -27.89 -21.39
N PRO A 641 7.96 -28.64 -20.86
CA PRO A 641 9.23 -28.11 -20.41
C PRO A 641 10.01 -27.45 -21.57
N ILE A 642 10.10 -26.11 -21.61
CA ILE A 642 10.79 -25.37 -22.70
C ILE A 642 12.32 -25.54 -22.62
N PHE A 643 12.88 -25.68 -21.41
CA PHE A 643 14.31 -25.85 -21.14
C PHE A 643 14.70 -27.31 -20.85
N LYS A 644 15.93 -27.70 -21.20
CA LYS A 644 16.53 -28.96 -20.73
C LYS A 644 16.87 -28.89 -19.24
N LYS A 645 17.05 -30.05 -18.59
CA LYS A 645 17.34 -30.11 -17.14
C LYS A 645 18.59 -29.31 -16.74
N SER A 646 19.66 -29.34 -17.54
CA SER A 646 20.88 -28.56 -17.30
C SER A 646 20.66 -27.06 -17.44
N GLU A 647 19.91 -26.62 -18.46
CA GLU A 647 19.56 -25.21 -18.66
C GLU A 647 18.68 -24.70 -17.52
N ARG A 648 17.81 -25.55 -16.95
CA ARG A 648 17.04 -25.21 -15.74
C ARG A 648 17.90 -25.05 -14.50
N GLU A 649 18.85 -25.95 -14.27
CA GLU A 649 19.75 -25.87 -13.12
C GLU A 649 20.63 -24.61 -13.19
N GLU A 650 20.97 -24.15 -14.40
CA GLU A 650 21.76 -22.94 -14.63
C GLU A 650 20.92 -21.65 -14.62
N TRP A 651 19.71 -21.65 -15.19
CA TRP A 651 18.87 -20.44 -15.37
C TRP A 651 17.76 -20.28 -14.31
N GLY A 652 17.52 -21.31 -13.48
CA GLY A 652 16.42 -21.40 -12.52
C GLY A 652 16.74 -22.22 -11.27
N ALA A 653 17.99 -22.17 -10.79
CA ALA A 653 18.43 -22.85 -9.57
C ALA A 653 17.48 -22.55 -8.39
N GLY A 654 16.83 -23.59 -7.86
CA GLY A 654 15.90 -23.50 -6.73
C GLY A 654 14.43 -23.26 -7.08
N VAL A 655 14.08 -22.94 -8.34
CA VAL A 655 12.70 -22.49 -8.66
C VAL A 655 11.78 -23.63 -9.16
N TYR A 656 12.33 -24.70 -9.76
CA TYR A 656 11.53 -25.57 -10.64
C TYR A 656 11.05 -26.93 -10.06
N ASN A 657 11.44 -27.37 -8.86
CA ASN A 657 11.00 -28.69 -8.36
C ASN A 657 9.94 -28.59 -7.27
N ASN A 658 8.69 -28.30 -7.66
CA ASN A 658 7.57 -28.49 -6.74
C ASN A 658 7.18 -29.98 -6.69
N ARG A 659 7.80 -30.70 -5.75
CA ARG A 659 7.51 -32.11 -5.46
C ARG A 659 6.02 -32.39 -5.25
N HIS A 660 5.24 -31.38 -4.83
CA HIS A 660 3.78 -31.47 -4.71
C HIS A 660 3.13 -31.81 -6.06
N THR A 661 3.34 -30.98 -7.07
CA THR A 661 2.76 -31.14 -8.41
C THR A 661 3.22 -32.45 -9.08
N ASP A 662 4.49 -32.84 -8.89
CA ASP A 662 5.02 -34.10 -9.42
C ASP A 662 4.28 -35.33 -8.85
N LEU A 663 3.95 -35.31 -7.55
CA LEU A 663 3.24 -36.41 -6.89
C LEU A 663 1.78 -36.49 -7.31
N GLU A 664 1.12 -35.35 -7.51
CA GLU A 664 -0.26 -35.32 -8.02
C GLU A 664 -0.35 -35.91 -9.44
N MET A 665 0.58 -35.53 -10.33
CA MET A 665 0.63 -36.10 -11.68
C MET A 665 0.82 -37.63 -11.69
N GLN A 666 1.56 -38.15 -10.72
CA GLN A 666 1.83 -39.59 -10.60
C GLN A 666 0.67 -40.36 -9.94
N THR A 667 -0.33 -39.66 -9.40
CA THR A 667 -1.44 -40.29 -8.68
C THR A 667 -2.34 -41.06 -9.65
N ASP A 668 -2.54 -42.35 -9.36
CA ASP A 668 -3.41 -43.25 -10.13
C ASP A 668 -4.23 -44.14 -9.20
N LEU A 669 -5.34 -43.60 -8.71
CA LEU A 669 -6.25 -44.35 -7.84
C LEU A 669 -7.03 -45.43 -8.58
N SER A 670 -7.11 -45.37 -9.92
CA SER A 670 -7.86 -46.36 -10.71
C SER A 670 -7.27 -47.76 -10.57
N LYS A 671 -5.95 -47.88 -10.33
CA LYS A 671 -5.28 -49.15 -10.07
C LYS A 671 -5.76 -49.80 -8.78
N VAL A 672 -5.89 -49.01 -7.71
CA VAL A 672 -6.33 -49.48 -6.39
C VAL A 672 -7.83 -49.84 -6.40
N VAL A 673 -8.63 -49.13 -7.19
CA VAL A 673 -10.08 -49.36 -7.30
C VAL A 673 -10.43 -50.57 -8.18
N ARG A 674 -9.66 -50.83 -9.24
CA ARG A 674 -9.94 -51.90 -10.23
C ARG A 674 -9.34 -53.26 -9.85
N GLN A 675 -8.28 -53.27 -9.05
CA GLN A 675 -7.58 -54.50 -8.66
C GLN A 675 -7.88 -54.85 -7.19
N PRO A 676 -7.78 -56.12 -6.78
CA PRO A 676 -7.86 -56.48 -5.36
C PRO A 676 -6.77 -55.74 -4.58
N ALA A 677 -7.17 -54.83 -3.68
CA ALA A 677 -6.27 -54.04 -2.84
C ALA A 677 -6.32 -54.50 -1.38
N SER A 678 -5.18 -54.43 -0.68
CA SER A 678 -5.13 -54.62 0.78
C SER A 678 -5.72 -53.40 1.51
N ALA A 679 -6.08 -53.57 2.78
CA ALA A 679 -6.55 -52.47 3.62
C ALA A 679 -5.54 -51.31 3.66
N ASP A 680 -4.24 -51.62 3.76
CA ASP A 680 -3.17 -50.61 3.76
C ASP A 680 -3.09 -49.84 2.43
N GLN A 681 -3.29 -50.54 1.29
CA GLN A 681 -3.31 -49.90 -0.03
C GLN A 681 -4.51 -48.94 -0.17
N VAL A 682 -5.66 -49.30 0.39
CA VAL A 682 -6.85 -48.42 0.41
C VAL A 682 -6.60 -47.19 1.28
N VAL A 683 -5.99 -47.36 2.46
CA VAL A 683 -5.61 -46.23 3.33
C VAL A 683 -4.59 -45.30 2.66
N GLN A 684 -3.59 -45.86 1.97
CA GLN A 684 -2.61 -45.06 1.21
C GLN A 684 -3.26 -44.32 0.04
N ALA A 685 -4.16 -44.98 -0.70
CA ALA A 685 -4.93 -44.36 -1.79
C ALA A 685 -5.79 -43.20 -1.29
N ARG A 686 -6.48 -43.36 -0.16
CA ARG A 686 -7.21 -42.27 0.49
C ARG A 686 -6.28 -41.13 0.89
N GLY A 687 -5.10 -41.44 1.40
CA GLY A 687 -4.07 -40.45 1.73
C GLY A 687 -3.53 -39.64 0.55
N GLN A 688 -3.59 -40.16 -0.69
CA GLN A 688 -3.21 -39.42 -1.89
C GLN A 688 -4.21 -38.31 -2.24
N LEU A 689 -5.45 -38.36 -1.74
CA LEU A 689 -6.44 -37.27 -1.92
C LEU A 689 -6.10 -36.01 -1.11
N ALA A 690 -5.20 -36.09 -0.13
CA ALA A 690 -4.87 -34.97 0.75
C ALA A 690 -4.31 -33.75 0.00
N SER A 691 -3.50 -33.97 -1.05
CA SER A 691 -2.93 -32.89 -1.86
C SER A 691 -4.00 -32.17 -2.68
N PHE A 692 -4.87 -32.92 -3.35
CA PHE A 692 -5.97 -32.37 -4.12
C PHE A 692 -6.99 -31.63 -3.24
N LEU A 693 -7.26 -32.15 -2.03
CA LEU A 693 -8.11 -31.47 -1.05
C LEU A 693 -7.48 -30.15 -0.59
N ARG A 694 -6.18 -30.16 -0.28
CA ARG A 694 -5.42 -28.94 0.04
C ARG A 694 -5.56 -27.91 -1.09
N ASP A 695 -5.34 -28.32 -2.34
CA ASP A 695 -5.36 -27.41 -3.49
C ASP A 695 -6.74 -26.79 -3.71
N THR A 696 -7.80 -27.59 -3.57
CA THR A 696 -9.18 -27.13 -3.71
C THR A 696 -9.57 -26.15 -2.60
N MET A 697 -9.22 -26.46 -1.34
CA MET A 697 -9.51 -25.55 -0.21
C MET A 697 -8.71 -24.25 -0.29
N VAL A 698 -7.45 -24.30 -0.74
CA VAL A 698 -6.64 -23.09 -0.98
C VAL A 698 -7.20 -22.30 -2.16
N GLY A 699 -7.62 -22.98 -3.23
CA GLY A 699 -8.26 -22.36 -4.40
C GLY A 699 -9.52 -21.59 -4.05
N LEU A 700 -10.34 -22.08 -3.13
CA LEU A 700 -11.51 -21.37 -2.62
C LEU A 700 -11.16 -20.07 -1.90
N ASN A 701 -10.06 -20.04 -1.14
CA ASN A 701 -9.56 -18.81 -0.51
C ASN A 701 -9.05 -17.82 -1.57
N TYR A 702 -8.32 -18.31 -2.57
CA TYR A 702 -7.81 -17.50 -3.68
C TYR A 702 -8.94 -16.89 -4.50
N ALA A 703 -9.96 -17.68 -4.82
CA ALA A 703 -11.14 -17.23 -5.54
C ALA A 703 -11.92 -16.15 -4.78
N TYR A 704 -12.00 -16.25 -3.44
CA TYR A 704 -12.66 -15.23 -2.64
C TYR A 704 -11.93 -13.88 -2.64
N TYR A 705 -10.60 -13.91 -2.64
CA TYR A 705 -9.75 -12.71 -2.68
C TYR A 705 -9.22 -12.40 -4.07
N GLU A 706 -9.91 -12.84 -5.13
CA GLU A 706 -9.49 -12.52 -6.49
C GLU A 706 -9.35 -10.99 -6.65
N PRO A 707 -8.18 -10.48 -7.07
CA PRO A 707 -8.02 -9.05 -7.30
C PRO A 707 -8.80 -8.63 -8.54
N PRO A 708 -9.21 -7.36 -8.68
CA PRO A 708 -10.01 -6.92 -9.83
C PRO A 708 -9.32 -7.32 -11.15
N GLY A 709 -9.99 -8.14 -11.97
CA GLY A 709 -9.52 -8.69 -13.24
C GLY A 709 -8.69 -9.98 -13.17
N ALA A 710 -8.07 -10.29 -12.02
CA ALA A 710 -7.50 -11.59 -11.66
C ALA A 710 -6.71 -12.35 -12.75
N GLN A 711 -5.94 -11.64 -13.57
CA GLN A 711 -5.23 -12.21 -14.72
C GLN A 711 -4.27 -13.34 -14.31
N ILE A 712 -3.58 -13.19 -13.18
CA ILE A 712 -2.69 -14.25 -12.68
C ILE A 712 -3.44 -15.56 -12.36
N LEU A 713 -4.67 -15.47 -11.83
CA LEU A 713 -5.49 -16.62 -11.48
C LEU A 713 -6.15 -17.26 -12.70
N HIS A 714 -6.39 -16.50 -13.76
CA HIS A 714 -6.99 -17.04 -14.98
C HIS A 714 -5.96 -17.59 -15.98
N HIS A 715 -4.73 -17.06 -15.98
CA HIS A 715 -3.72 -17.40 -17.00
C HIS A 715 -2.57 -18.28 -16.49
N ASN A 716 -2.35 -18.37 -15.17
CA ASN A 716 -1.41 -19.33 -14.60
C ASN A 716 -2.17 -20.47 -13.92
N PRO A 717 -2.48 -21.58 -14.61
CA PRO A 717 -3.30 -22.67 -14.06
C PRO A 717 -2.61 -23.43 -12.92
N LEU A 718 -1.34 -23.14 -12.63
CA LEU A 718 -0.55 -23.77 -11.58
C LEU A 718 -0.45 -22.92 -10.31
N PHE A 719 -0.92 -21.67 -10.32
CA PHE A 719 -0.61 -20.70 -9.27
C PHE A 719 -1.02 -21.16 -7.87
N VAL A 720 -2.22 -21.72 -7.72
CA VAL A 720 -2.74 -22.26 -6.44
C VAL A 720 -1.96 -23.51 -6.01
N ARG A 721 -1.76 -24.47 -6.93
CA ARG A 721 -1.05 -25.73 -6.64
C ARG A 721 0.41 -25.50 -6.29
N SER A 722 1.02 -24.48 -6.88
CA SER A 722 2.42 -24.13 -6.69
C SER A 722 2.73 -23.38 -5.39
N HIS A 723 1.71 -23.02 -4.58
CA HIS A 723 1.96 -22.38 -3.30
C HIS A 723 2.74 -23.31 -2.35
N ASP A 724 3.95 -22.91 -1.97
CA ASP A 724 4.78 -23.65 -1.03
C ASP A 724 4.55 -23.19 0.42
N PHE A 725 3.83 -24.00 1.19
CA PHE A 725 3.59 -23.76 2.62
C PHE A 725 4.77 -24.15 3.52
N SER A 726 5.64 -25.06 3.09
CA SER A 726 6.73 -25.58 3.90
C SER A 726 8.06 -24.83 3.68
N GLY A 727 8.12 -23.97 2.66
CA GLY A 727 9.31 -23.19 2.31
C GLY A 727 10.46 -24.07 1.81
N ASP A 728 10.13 -25.22 1.23
CA ASP A 728 11.10 -26.21 0.77
C ASP A 728 11.68 -25.85 -0.61
N THR A 729 10.97 -25.05 -1.41
CA THR A 729 11.45 -24.58 -2.72
C THR A 729 12.52 -23.49 -2.58
N VAL A 730 12.56 -22.76 -1.46
CA VAL A 730 13.48 -21.63 -1.26
C VAL A 730 14.45 -21.87 -0.08
N VAL A 731 15.75 -21.91 -0.37
CA VAL A 731 16.79 -22.07 0.65
C VAL A 731 16.76 -20.90 1.66
N GLY A 732 16.70 -21.22 2.95
CA GLY A 732 16.70 -20.24 4.04
C GLY A 732 15.32 -19.73 4.46
N MET A 733 14.24 -20.17 3.79
CA MET A 733 12.86 -19.77 4.08
C MET A 733 12.05 -20.83 4.85
N GLN A 734 12.69 -21.88 5.40
CA GLN A 734 11.95 -22.92 6.16
C GLN A 734 11.25 -22.41 7.43
N ARG A 735 11.48 -21.14 7.82
CA ARG A 735 10.79 -20.46 8.94
C ARG A 735 9.62 -19.57 8.48
N ALA A 736 9.35 -19.48 7.18
CA ALA A 736 8.32 -18.61 6.61
C ALA A 736 6.91 -19.24 6.58
N SER A 737 6.76 -20.52 6.94
CA SER A 737 5.48 -21.28 6.88
C SER A 737 4.28 -20.63 7.60
N TRP A 738 4.55 -19.74 8.55
CA TRP A 738 3.56 -19.03 9.36
C TRP A 738 3.65 -17.50 9.24
N ARG A 739 4.47 -17.01 8.30
CA ARG A 739 4.59 -15.59 7.96
C ARG A 739 3.78 -15.29 6.70
N ALA A 740 3.44 -14.02 6.47
CA ALA A 740 2.79 -13.59 5.24
C ALA A 740 3.58 -14.11 4.01
N PRO A 741 2.89 -14.61 2.96
CA PRO A 741 3.56 -15.23 1.84
C PRO A 741 4.31 -14.18 1.01
N GLN A 742 5.33 -14.64 0.29
CA GLN A 742 6.08 -13.83 -0.65
C GLN A 742 5.92 -14.39 -2.06
N LEU A 743 5.88 -13.50 -3.05
CA LEU A 743 5.84 -13.86 -4.46
C LEU A 743 7.26 -14.19 -4.95
N PHE A 744 7.45 -15.41 -5.42
CA PHE A 744 8.71 -15.89 -6.03
C PHE A 744 8.50 -16.23 -7.50
N GLY A 745 9.59 -16.23 -8.28
CA GLY A 745 9.59 -16.66 -9.69
C GLY A 745 8.95 -15.66 -10.68
N ALA A 746 8.51 -14.48 -10.22
CA ALA A 746 8.01 -13.42 -11.09
C ALA A 746 9.07 -13.00 -12.11
N GLY A 747 8.68 -12.87 -13.39
CA GLY A 747 9.59 -12.52 -14.48
C GLY A 747 10.62 -13.60 -14.88
N SER A 748 10.53 -14.82 -14.34
CA SER A 748 11.43 -15.94 -14.69
C SER A 748 10.69 -17.06 -15.45
N PRO A 749 10.71 -17.06 -16.79
CA PRO A 749 10.05 -18.10 -17.60
C PRO A 749 10.62 -19.50 -17.34
N ALA A 750 11.90 -19.59 -16.94
CA ALA A 750 12.58 -20.85 -16.67
C ALA A 750 12.13 -21.55 -15.38
N GLY A 751 11.51 -20.80 -14.46
CA GLY A 751 11.10 -21.26 -13.12
C GLY A 751 9.72 -21.91 -13.02
N GLY A 752 8.98 -22.09 -14.12
CA GLY A 752 7.62 -22.64 -14.06
C GLY A 752 6.54 -21.61 -13.67
N GLY A 753 6.90 -20.32 -13.67
CA GLY A 753 6.01 -19.21 -13.36
C GLY A 753 6.12 -18.73 -11.91
N ALA A 754 5.40 -17.64 -11.62
CA ALA A 754 5.35 -17.11 -10.27
C ALA A 754 4.56 -18.04 -9.33
N HIS A 755 4.95 -18.09 -8.06
CA HIS A 755 4.24 -18.83 -7.01
C HIS A 755 4.42 -18.17 -5.64
N LEU A 756 3.58 -18.53 -4.67
CA LEU A 756 3.66 -18.02 -3.30
C LEU A 756 4.44 -18.97 -2.39
N VAL A 757 5.23 -18.43 -1.47
CA VAL A 757 5.92 -19.20 -0.43
C VAL A 757 5.59 -18.59 0.93
N GLY A 758 5.07 -19.39 1.87
CA GLY A 758 4.66 -18.96 3.21
C GLY A 758 3.20 -19.31 3.53
N SER A 759 2.60 -18.61 4.48
CA SER A 759 1.23 -18.88 4.95
C SER A 759 0.14 -18.29 4.03
N LEU A 760 -1.14 -18.42 4.41
CA LEU A 760 -2.27 -17.68 3.83
C LEU A 760 -2.55 -16.33 4.53
N ALA A 761 -1.81 -15.98 5.59
CA ALA A 761 -1.97 -14.67 6.20
C ALA A 761 -1.68 -13.61 5.14
N ASP A 762 -2.50 -12.56 5.05
CA ASP A 762 -2.25 -11.45 4.11
C ASP A 762 -2.40 -11.79 2.62
N LEU A 763 -3.03 -12.93 2.30
CA LEU A 763 -3.30 -13.38 0.93
C LEU A 763 -3.87 -12.27 0.00
N PRO A 764 -4.86 -11.44 0.40
CA PRO A 764 -5.43 -10.42 -0.48
C PRO A 764 -4.39 -9.45 -1.02
N TYR A 765 -3.46 -9.01 -0.15
CA TYR A 765 -2.39 -8.09 -0.51
C TYR A 765 -1.40 -8.73 -1.49
N VAL A 766 -1.04 -9.98 -1.27
CA VAL A 766 -0.03 -10.67 -2.10
C VAL A 766 -0.62 -11.05 -3.47
N LEU A 767 -1.91 -11.38 -3.54
CA LEU A 767 -2.60 -11.52 -4.82
C LEU A 767 -2.65 -10.20 -5.59
N ALA A 768 -2.97 -9.09 -4.91
CA ALA A 768 -2.93 -7.76 -5.52
C ALA A 768 -1.51 -7.35 -5.96
N GLN A 769 -0.48 -7.73 -5.21
CA GLN A 769 0.92 -7.52 -5.58
C GLN A 769 1.29 -8.27 -6.85
N ALA A 770 0.73 -9.45 -7.09
CA ALA A 770 0.97 -10.20 -8.30
C ALA A 770 0.13 -9.69 -9.49
N GLU A 771 -1.10 -9.22 -9.24
CA GLU A 771 -1.98 -8.68 -10.28
C GLU A 771 -1.54 -7.31 -10.82
N GLN A 772 -0.87 -6.49 -10.02
CA GLN A 772 -0.51 -5.13 -10.43
C GLN A 772 0.30 -5.08 -11.74
N ASP A 773 1.12 -6.10 -12.02
CA ASP A 773 1.96 -6.19 -13.22
C ASP A 773 1.14 -6.45 -14.49
N PHE A 774 -0.14 -6.82 -14.35
CA PHE A 774 -1.08 -7.02 -15.45
C PHE A 774 -1.96 -5.79 -15.73
N ILE A 775 -1.89 -4.74 -14.90
CA ILE A 775 -2.65 -3.51 -15.11
C ILE A 775 -1.80 -2.56 -15.95
N THR A 776 -2.27 -2.24 -17.16
CA THR A 776 -1.57 -1.33 -18.07
C THR A 776 -1.95 0.11 -17.76
N PRO A 777 -1.01 0.97 -17.33
CA PRO A 777 -1.32 2.37 -17.06
C PRO A 777 -1.52 3.18 -18.34
N GLU A 778 -2.40 4.19 -18.28
CA GLU A 778 -2.68 5.09 -19.42
C GLU A 778 -1.49 6.01 -19.75
N ASN A 779 -0.60 6.23 -18.79
CA ASN A 779 0.58 7.06 -18.93
C ASN A 779 1.83 6.22 -18.58
N VAL A 780 2.97 6.52 -19.19
CA VAL A 780 4.25 5.91 -18.78
C VAL A 780 4.58 6.40 -17.36
N GLN A 781 4.55 5.50 -16.38
CA GLN A 781 4.60 5.84 -14.96
C GLN A 781 6.01 5.89 -14.35
N ALA A 782 6.11 6.56 -13.20
CA ALA A 782 7.25 6.47 -12.30
C ALA A 782 7.23 5.17 -11.47
N LEU A 783 8.38 4.82 -10.89
CA LEU A 783 8.74 3.61 -10.12
C LEU A 783 7.89 3.30 -8.85
N ILE A 784 6.71 3.90 -8.70
CA ILE A 784 5.92 3.87 -7.46
C ILE A 784 4.81 2.82 -7.45
N TRP A 785 4.50 2.24 -8.61
CA TRP A 785 3.39 1.32 -8.84
C TRP A 785 3.39 0.15 -7.86
N GLY A 786 4.56 -0.51 -7.75
CA GLY A 786 4.88 -1.61 -6.84
C GLY A 786 4.48 -1.41 -5.39
N ALA A 787 4.44 -0.14 -4.95
CA ALA A 787 4.25 0.22 -3.57
C ALA A 787 2.88 0.85 -3.28
N VAL A 788 2.04 1.18 -4.25
CA VAL A 788 0.75 1.83 -3.95
C VAL A 788 -0.43 0.98 -4.39
N VAL A 789 -0.31 0.32 -5.54
CA VAL A 789 -1.39 -0.45 -6.14
C VAL A 789 -1.86 -1.62 -5.26
N PRO A 790 -0.99 -2.44 -4.65
CA PRO A 790 -1.44 -3.62 -3.91
C PRO A 790 -2.39 -3.28 -2.74
N GLY A 791 -2.09 -2.20 -2.00
CA GLY A 791 -2.93 -1.73 -0.90
C GLY A 791 -4.26 -1.14 -1.38
N ILE A 792 -4.25 -0.38 -2.49
CA ILE A 792 -5.47 0.17 -3.10
C ILE A 792 -6.41 -0.95 -3.59
N LEU A 793 -5.88 -1.95 -4.29
CA LEU A 793 -6.69 -3.08 -4.76
C LEU A 793 -7.22 -3.92 -3.60
N THR A 794 -6.41 -4.14 -2.56
CA THR A 794 -6.85 -4.85 -1.33
C THR A 794 -8.04 -4.15 -0.68
N SER A 795 -8.00 -2.82 -0.61
CA SER A 795 -9.04 -1.98 -0.03
C SER A 795 -10.38 -2.06 -0.77
N ALA A 796 -10.38 -2.49 -2.04
CA ALA A 796 -11.57 -2.68 -2.85
C ALA A 796 -12.14 -4.11 -2.81
N ILE A 797 -11.38 -5.09 -2.30
CA ILE A 797 -11.75 -6.52 -2.31
C ILE A 797 -12.10 -7.05 -0.93
N VAL A 798 -11.40 -6.61 0.13
CA VAL A 798 -11.65 -7.12 1.49
C VAL A 798 -13.03 -6.70 2.01
N PRO A 799 -13.49 -5.45 1.85
CA PRO A 799 -14.87 -5.08 2.17
C PRO A 799 -15.89 -5.74 1.23
N ARG A 800 -17.01 -6.18 1.80
CA ARG A 800 -18.21 -6.61 1.07
C ARG A 800 -19.41 -5.83 1.58
N TRP A 801 -20.30 -5.41 0.67
CA TRP A 801 -21.40 -4.48 0.96
C TRP A 801 -22.78 -5.16 0.93
N TRP A 802 -22.84 -6.44 1.32
CA TRP A 802 -24.09 -7.20 1.34
C TRP A 802 -25.08 -6.71 2.40
N ASP A 803 -24.58 -6.22 3.54
CA ASP A 803 -25.39 -5.79 4.69
C ASP A 803 -25.63 -4.27 4.72
N VAL A 804 -25.25 -3.55 3.66
CA VAL A 804 -25.36 -2.08 3.58
C VAL A 804 -26.76 -1.69 3.12
N SER A 805 -27.41 -0.85 3.91
CA SER A 805 -28.72 -0.27 3.61
C SER A 805 -28.62 0.92 2.66
N LYS A 806 -29.76 1.32 2.09
CA LYS A 806 -29.85 2.57 1.31
C LYS A 806 -29.59 3.80 2.17
N ASN A 807 -29.98 3.76 3.44
CA ASN A 807 -29.74 4.85 4.38
C ASN A 807 -28.25 5.02 4.66
N GLU A 808 -27.51 3.93 4.86
CA GLU A 808 -26.05 3.95 5.02
C GLU A 808 -25.36 4.54 3.79
N LEU A 809 -25.73 4.05 2.60
CA LEU A 809 -25.21 4.54 1.34
C LEU A 809 -25.45 6.05 1.17
N HIS A 810 -26.68 6.50 1.44
CA HIS A 810 -27.05 7.90 1.35
C HIS A 810 -26.37 8.78 2.40
N ALA A 811 -26.21 8.27 3.64
CA ALA A 811 -25.49 8.99 4.69
C ALA A 811 -24.04 9.29 4.29
N VAL A 812 -23.35 8.34 3.65
CA VAL A 812 -21.98 8.54 3.15
C VAL A 812 -21.90 9.68 2.13
N THR A 813 -22.88 9.78 1.26
CA THR A 813 -23.02 10.92 0.32
C THR A 813 -23.21 12.22 1.07
N LEU A 814 -24.16 12.27 2.00
CA LEU A 814 -24.53 13.49 2.72
C LEU A 814 -23.39 14.01 3.60
N TYR A 815 -22.63 13.14 4.28
CA TYR A 815 -21.45 13.56 5.05
C TYR A 815 -20.40 14.24 4.14
N GLN A 816 -20.12 13.67 2.96
CA GLN A 816 -19.19 14.29 2.03
C GLN A 816 -19.69 15.64 1.53
N GLN A 817 -20.94 15.71 1.08
CA GLN A 817 -21.55 16.95 0.59
C GLN A 817 -21.61 18.04 1.67
N ALA A 818 -21.97 17.68 2.91
CA ALA A 818 -22.01 18.62 4.04
C ALA A 818 -20.61 19.18 4.35
N GLY A 819 -19.55 18.35 4.24
CA GLY A 819 -18.17 18.80 4.37
C GLY A 819 -17.76 19.79 3.27
N GLU A 820 -18.18 19.53 2.02
CA GLU A 820 -17.97 20.42 0.88
C GLU A 820 -18.72 21.76 1.04
N GLU A 821 -19.91 21.73 1.63
CA GLU A 821 -20.67 22.95 1.97
C GLU A 821 -19.98 23.77 3.07
N LEU A 822 -19.38 23.14 4.08
CA LEU A 822 -18.56 23.85 5.09
C LEU A 822 -17.35 24.54 4.47
N LEU A 823 -16.67 23.89 3.52
CA LEU A 823 -15.58 24.51 2.77
C LEU A 823 -16.07 25.70 1.96
N THR A 824 -17.27 25.60 1.38
CA THR A 824 -17.89 26.69 0.62
C THR A 824 -18.25 27.86 1.54
N ALA A 825 -18.91 27.60 2.67
CA ALA A 825 -19.29 28.61 3.66
C ALA A 825 -18.08 29.35 4.26
N SER A 826 -16.95 28.65 4.42
CA SER A 826 -15.69 29.20 4.95
C SER A 826 -15.06 30.31 4.09
N GLN A 827 -15.45 30.43 2.82
CA GLN A 827 -14.90 31.48 1.94
C GLN A 827 -15.31 32.87 2.44
N ASN A 828 -16.58 33.00 2.85
CA ASN A 828 -17.18 34.28 3.21
C ASN A 828 -17.35 34.47 4.73
N ASN A 829 -17.06 33.44 5.53
CA ASN A 829 -17.18 33.48 6.99
C ASN A 829 -15.86 33.10 7.67
N GLU A 830 -15.23 34.06 8.34
CA GLU A 830 -13.94 33.88 9.00
C GLU A 830 -14.01 32.96 10.22
N ASP A 831 -15.09 33.04 11.01
CA ASP A 831 -15.28 32.19 12.18
C ASP A 831 -15.44 30.71 11.76
N VAL A 832 -16.26 30.45 10.74
CA VAL A 832 -16.41 29.10 10.16
C VAL A 832 -15.09 28.60 9.59
N ARG A 833 -14.37 29.46 8.86
CA ARG A 833 -13.05 29.13 8.31
C ARG A 833 -12.06 28.72 9.40
N ASN A 834 -12.02 29.42 10.52
CA ASN A 834 -11.12 29.08 11.63
C ASN A 834 -11.45 27.71 12.23
N LYS A 835 -12.74 27.40 12.40
CA LYS A 835 -13.20 26.08 12.89
C LYS A 835 -12.89 24.95 11.91
N VAL A 836 -13.12 25.17 10.62
CA VAL A 836 -12.81 24.20 9.56
C VAL A 836 -11.31 23.93 9.50
N ILE A 837 -10.47 24.98 9.55
CA ILE A 837 -9.01 24.82 9.57
C ILE A 837 -8.53 24.13 10.84
N GLU A 838 -9.15 24.37 12.00
CA GLU A 838 -8.84 23.64 13.22
C GLU A 838 -9.08 22.13 13.06
N ILE A 839 -10.26 21.72 12.58
CA ILE A 839 -10.60 20.31 12.37
C ILE A 839 -9.65 19.68 11.34
N LEU A 840 -9.47 20.32 10.18
CA LEU A 840 -8.60 19.78 9.13
C LEU A 840 -7.13 19.71 9.55
N SER A 841 -6.68 20.53 10.50
CA SER A 841 -5.29 20.47 11.00
C SER A 841 -4.96 19.19 11.76
N GLU A 842 -5.96 18.42 12.18
CA GLU A 842 -5.79 17.12 12.83
C GLU A 842 -5.52 16.00 11.81
N ARG A 843 -5.90 16.20 10.54
CA ARG A 843 -5.70 15.22 9.44
C ARG A 843 -4.67 15.64 8.40
N LEU A 844 -4.52 16.93 8.14
CA LEU A 844 -3.68 17.42 7.06
C LEU A 844 -2.28 17.82 7.57
N ALA A 845 -1.27 17.65 6.72
CA ALA A 845 0.06 18.21 6.98
C ALA A 845 0.01 19.76 7.00
N PRO A 846 0.90 20.45 7.74
CA PRO A 846 0.85 21.92 7.88
C PRO A 846 0.82 22.67 6.55
N LYS A 847 1.66 22.27 5.58
CA LYS A 847 1.66 22.82 4.22
C LYS A 847 0.32 22.66 3.50
N SER A 848 -0.34 21.51 3.66
CA SER A 848 -1.64 21.25 3.05
C SER A 848 -2.74 22.10 3.69
N VAL A 849 -2.73 22.24 5.03
CA VAL A 849 -3.64 23.13 5.76
C VAL A 849 -3.50 24.57 5.27
N ASP A 850 -2.26 25.07 5.15
CA ASP A 850 -2.00 26.42 4.65
C ASP A 850 -2.48 26.61 3.20
N ARG A 851 -2.24 25.62 2.32
CA ARG A 851 -2.75 25.65 0.93
C ARG A 851 -4.28 25.72 0.90
N VAL A 852 -4.98 24.94 1.73
CA VAL A 852 -6.45 24.99 1.86
C VAL A 852 -6.89 26.35 2.39
N GLN A 853 -6.27 26.85 3.46
CA GLN A 853 -6.59 28.15 4.05
C GLN A 853 -6.43 29.31 3.06
N ARG A 854 -5.36 29.31 2.24
CA ARG A 854 -5.14 30.29 1.18
C ARG A 854 -6.17 30.19 0.05
N ALA A 855 -6.53 28.98 -0.36
CA ALA A 855 -7.58 28.77 -1.37
C ALA A 855 -8.94 29.31 -0.88
N LEU A 856 -9.28 29.07 0.39
CA LEU A 856 -10.51 29.58 1.01
C LEU A 856 -10.51 31.12 1.12
N ARG A 857 -9.37 31.74 1.49
CA ARG A 857 -9.24 33.21 1.60
C ARG A 857 -9.34 33.95 0.26
N THR A 858 -8.90 33.32 -0.82
CA THR A 858 -8.90 33.93 -2.16
C THR A 858 -10.18 33.67 -2.95
N ALA A 859 -11.24 33.20 -2.27
CA ALA A 859 -12.52 32.80 -2.86
C ALA A 859 -12.40 31.78 -4.01
N ARG A 860 -11.32 30.97 -4.01
CA ARG A 860 -11.12 29.86 -4.96
C ARG A 860 -11.64 28.56 -4.35
N GLY A 861 -12.94 28.52 -4.09
CA GLY A 861 -13.63 27.37 -3.52
C GLY A 861 -13.36 26.04 -4.21
N PRO A 862 -13.49 25.97 -5.55
CA PRO A 862 -13.15 24.78 -6.32
C PRO A 862 -11.70 24.32 -6.10
N ASP A 863 -10.74 25.24 -5.97
CA ASP A 863 -9.34 24.90 -5.70
C ASP A 863 -9.14 24.31 -4.29
N ALA A 864 -9.94 24.74 -3.30
CA ALA A 864 -9.91 24.16 -1.96
C ALA A 864 -10.46 22.73 -1.95
N LEU A 865 -11.58 22.51 -2.64
CA LEU A 865 -12.18 21.18 -2.82
C LEU A 865 -11.19 20.22 -3.48
N ILE A 866 -10.46 20.70 -4.50
CA ILE A 866 -9.50 19.84 -5.21
C ILE A 866 -8.36 19.35 -4.30
N ARG A 867 -8.13 20.00 -3.15
CA ARG A 867 -7.02 19.70 -2.22
C ARG A 867 -7.42 18.86 -1.01
N VAL A 868 -8.71 18.54 -0.85
CA VAL A 868 -9.26 17.77 0.27
C VAL A 868 -9.75 16.42 -0.27
N THR A 869 -9.45 15.33 0.45
CA THR A 869 -9.90 13.99 0.06
C THR A 869 -11.38 13.75 0.44
N PRO A 870 -12.05 12.76 -0.16
CA PRO A 870 -13.38 12.32 0.27
C PRO A 870 -13.46 12.01 1.78
N ALA A 871 -12.46 11.31 2.35
CA ALA A 871 -12.43 11.01 3.78
C ALA A 871 -12.23 12.26 4.64
N ASP A 872 -11.47 13.25 4.17
CA ASP A 872 -11.30 14.52 4.90
C ASP A 872 -12.60 15.34 4.91
N SER A 873 -13.36 15.34 3.82
CA SER A 873 -14.66 16.02 3.74
C SER A 873 -15.70 15.34 4.64
N PHE A 874 -15.73 14.00 4.61
CA PHE A 874 -16.55 13.18 5.50
C PHE A 874 -16.23 13.45 6.98
N TYR A 875 -14.95 13.41 7.35
CA TYR A 875 -14.48 13.69 8.70
C TYR A 875 -14.80 15.12 9.14
N LEU A 876 -14.63 16.10 8.25
CA LEU A 876 -14.95 17.49 8.55
C LEU A 876 -16.41 17.65 8.96
N ALA A 877 -17.34 17.05 8.22
CA ALA A 877 -18.77 17.10 8.56
C ALA A 877 -19.08 16.39 9.88
N ALA A 878 -18.49 15.22 10.13
CA ALA A 878 -18.68 14.45 11.35
C ALA A 878 -18.20 15.22 12.59
N GLU A 879 -16.95 15.70 12.59
CA GLU A 879 -16.38 16.45 13.70
C GLU A 879 -17.06 17.80 13.90
N PHE A 880 -17.43 18.50 12.82
CA PHE A 880 -18.13 19.77 12.95
C PHE A 880 -19.49 19.60 13.63
N SER A 881 -20.23 18.55 13.26
CA SER A 881 -21.52 18.22 13.88
C SER A 881 -21.37 17.89 15.36
N GLN A 882 -20.29 17.20 15.75
CA GLN A 882 -20.00 16.82 17.13
C GLN A 882 -19.52 18.01 17.99
N ARG A 883 -18.61 18.85 17.46
CA ARG A 883 -18.01 19.98 18.19
C ARG A 883 -18.91 21.21 18.23
N TYR A 884 -19.76 21.39 17.23
CA TYR A 884 -20.60 22.59 17.06
C TYR A 884 -22.08 22.23 16.77
N PRO A 885 -22.76 21.46 17.64
CA PRO A 885 -24.12 20.98 17.38
C PRO A 885 -25.14 22.11 17.17
N ASP A 886 -24.96 23.24 17.87
CA ASP A 886 -25.85 24.42 17.76
C ASP A 886 -25.70 25.18 16.42
N GLN A 887 -24.71 24.80 15.61
CA GLN A 887 -24.38 25.46 14.34
C GLN A 887 -24.69 24.58 13.13
N ALA A 888 -25.55 23.57 13.30
CA ALA A 888 -25.96 22.65 12.24
C ALA A 888 -26.50 23.35 10.97
N GLY A 889 -27.06 24.56 11.10
CA GLY A 889 -27.52 25.36 9.95
C GLY A 889 -26.42 25.75 8.95
N LEU A 890 -25.14 25.65 9.34
CA LEU A 890 -23.99 25.92 8.46
C LEU A 890 -23.59 24.73 7.57
N LEU A 891 -24.11 23.54 7.84
CA LEU A 891 -23.96 22.35 7.00
C LEU A 891 -24.95 22.30 5.81
N GLY A 892 -25.67 23.42 5.61
CA GLY A 892 -26.70 23.64 4.60
C GLY A 892 -27.71 22.51 4.49
N GLN A 893 -28.09 22.15 3.26
CA GLN A 893 -29.19 21.19 3.02
C GLN A 893 -28.77 19.73 3.28
N PRO A 894 -27.63 19.25 2.77
CA PRO A 894 -27.12 17.90 3.06
C PRO A 894 -26.95 17.66 4.57
N GLY A 895 -26.52 18.66 5.34
CA GLY A 895 -26.41 18.56 6.78
C GLY A 895 -27.74 18.38 7.50
N LYS A 896 -28.80 19.07 7.05
CA LYS A 896 -30.16 18.89 7.59
C LYS A 896 -30.70 17.51 7.26
N ASP A 897 -30.53 17.07 6.03
CA ASP A 897 -30.98 15.76 5.57
C ASP A 897 -30.24 14.65 6.33
N LEU A 898 -28.94 14.82 6.56
CA LEU A 898 -28.13 13.92 7.37
C LEU A 898 -28.60 13.87 8.82
N GLN A 899 -28.91 15.03 9.43
CA GLN A 899 -29.43 15.09 10.78
C GLN A 899 -30.78 14.39 10.90
N ASN A 900 -31.68 14.60 9.94
CA ASN A 900 -32.97 13.92 9.88
C ASN A 900 -32.80 12.40 9.76
N LEU A 901 -31.90 11.96 8.88
CA LEU A 901 -31.58 10.55 8.68
C LEU A 901 -30.97 9.92 9.94
N ALA A 902 -30.06 10.63 10.61
CA ALA A 902 -29.43 10.20 11.86
C ALA A 902 -30.41 10.11 13.03
N GLN A 903 -31.41 10.99 13.09
CA GLN A 903 -32.47 10.92 14.10
C GLN A 903 -33.41 9.73 13.86
N GLN A 904 -33.71 9.41 12.60
CA GLN A 904 -34.62 8.31 12.25
C GLN A 904 -33.94 6.94 12.31
N TYR A 905 -32.67 6.86 11.91
CA TYR A 905 -31.92 5.61 11.75
C TYR A 905 -30.54 5.65 12.44
N PRO A 906 -30.46 5.96 13.75
CA PRO A 906 -29.19 6.19 14.44
C PRO A 906 -28.24 4.99 14.40
N ASN A 907 -28.77 3.76 14.38
CA ASN A 907 -27.96 2.54 14.34
C ASN A 907 -27.42 2.22 12.93
N GLU A 908 -28.08 2.71 11.88
CA GLU A 908 -27.66 2.50 10.49
C GLU A 908 -26.60 3.53 10.09
N VAL A 909 -26.73 4.79 10.53
CA VAL A 909 -25.87 5.88 10.06
C VAL A 909 -24.87 6.40 11.10
N SER A 910 -24.66 5.63 12.17
CA SER A 910 -23.63 5.90 13.18
C SER A 910 -22.22 5.87 12.57
N TRP A 911 -21.29 6.61 13.18
CA TRP A 911 -19.88 6.60 12.79
C TRP A 911 -19.31 5.19 12.80
N GLU A 912 -19.58 4.42 13.86
CA GLU A 912 -19.08 3.05 14.04
C GLU A 912 -19.57 2.14 12.92
N ARG A 913 -20.83 2.28 12.52
CA ARG A 913 -21.42 1.49 11.44
C ARG A 913 -20.81 1.85 10.08
N LEU A 914 -20.76 3.14 9.74
CA LEU A 914 -20.22 3.60 8.46
C LEU A 914 -18.71 3.33 8.35
N SER A 915 -17.96 3.50 9.45
CA SER A 915 -16.53 3.20 9.53
C SER A 915 -16.25 1.72 9.24
N ARG A 916 -17.05 0.81 9.80
CA ARG A 916 -16.90 -0.63 9.58
C ARG A 916 -17.24 -1.05 8.14
N ASP A 917 -18.25 -0.43 7.54
CA ASP A 917 -18.76 -0.89 6.25
C ASP A 917 -18.06 -0.23 5.05
N PHE A 918 -17.55 1.00 5.21
CA PHE A 918 -16.83 1.73 4.15
C PHE A 918 -15.33 1.94 4.41
N GLY A 919 -14.85 1.64 5.63
CA GLY A 919 -13.43 1.61 5.94
C GLY A 919 -12.67 0.46 5.26
N VAL A 920 -11.37 0.43 5.48
CA VAL A 920 -10.44 -0.53 4.86
C VAL A 920 -9.62 -1.23 5.96
N PRO A 921 -9.02 -2.40 5.69
CA PRO A 921 -8.14 -3.06 6.66
C PRO A 921 -6.81 -2.32 6.81
N HIS A 922 -6.30 -2.26 8.05
CA HIS A 922 -5.05 -1.57 8.42
C HIS A 922 -4.07 -2.52 9.15
N PRO A 923 -3.53 -3.55 8.48
CA PRO A 923 -2.79 -4.62 9.16
C PRO A 923 -1.47 -4.18 9.81
N VAL A 924 -0.89 -3.05 9.38
CA VAL A 924 0.36 -2.52 9.97
C VAL A 924 0.08 -1.40 10.99
N LEU A 925 -0.81 -0.45 10.66
CA LEU A 925 -1.13 0.68 11.54
C LEU A 925 -2.04 0.30 12.71
N ALA A 926 -3.09 -0.47 12.43
CA ALA A 926 -4.06 -0.92 13.43
C ALA A 926 -3.80 -2.34 13.93
N GLN A 927 -2.85 -3.09 13.34
CA GLN A 927 -2.59 -4.50 13.70
C GLN A 927 -3.85 -5.37 13.61
N SER A 928 -4.74 -5.06 12.66
CA SER A 928 -6.00 -5.77 12.46
C SER A 928 -6.43 -5.75 11.00
N TYR A 929 -7.17 -6.79 10.62
CA TYR A 929 -7.90 -6.85 9.35
C TYR A 929 -9.34 -6.33 9.45
N ALA A 930 -9.75 -5.89 10.65
CA ALA A 930 -10.99 -5.16 10.82
C ALA A 930 -10.99 -3.91 9.93
N ARG A 931 -12.15 -3.63 9.32
CA ARG A 931 -12.36 -2.47 8.46
C ARG A 931 -12.65 -1.26 9.34
N GLU A 932 -11.90 -0.19 9.16
CA GLU A 932 -12.12 1.05 9.88
C GLU A 932 -11.66 2.27 9.08
N LEU A 933 -12.32 3.40 9.35
CA LEU A 933 -11.83 4.73 9.00
C LEU A 933 -10.94 5.20 10.15
N LEU A 934 -9.62 5.08 9.97
CA LEU A 934 -8.66 5.20 11.08
C LEU A 934 -8.45 6.66 11.52
N ASN A 935 -8.81 7.62 10.67
CA ASN A 935 -8.78 9.07 10.95
C ASN A 935 -7.41 9.61 11.44
N LEU A 936 -6.32 9.10 10.87
CA LEU A 936 -4.97 9.60 11.17
C LEU A 936 -4.45 10.54 10.08
N PRO A 937 -3.56 11.48 10.43
CA PRO A 937 -2.83 12.23 9.43
C PRO A 937 -1.91 11.32 8.60
N PRO A 938 -1.63 11.65 7.33
CA PRO A 938 -0.79 10.82 6.48
C PRO A 938 0.56 10.49 7.12
N PHE A 939 0.86 9.19 7.14
CA PHE A 939 2.16 8.69 7.57
C PHE A 939 3.20 8.99 6.48
N PRO A 940 4.43 9.37 6.86
CA PRO A 940 5.49 9.55 5.87
C PRO A 940 5.98 8.20 5.34
N ALA A 941 6.66 8.20 4.20
CA ALA A 941 7.30 7.00 3.68
C ALA A 941 8.47 6.53 4.58
N PHE A 942 8.49 5.24 4.91
CA PHE A 942 9.55 4.57 5.67
C PHE A 942 10.27 3.51 4.84
N MET A 943 11.54 3.23 5.16
CA MET A 943 12.31 2.16 4.53
C MET A 943 11.62 0.79 4.75
N GLY A 944 11.53 -0.04 3.71
CA GLY A 944 11.04 -1.43 3.81
C GLY A 944 9.53 -1.60 3.96
N TYR A 945 8.81 -0.54 4.35
CA TYR A 945 7.36 -0.53 4.60
C TYR A 945 6.59 0.46 3.72
N SER A 946 7.25 1.02 2.72
CA SER A 946 6.80 2.26 2.07
C SER A 946 5.42 2.15 1.43
N SER A 947 4.88 0.96 1.16
CA SER A 947 3.51 0.80 0.67
C SER A 947 2.42 0.85 1.74
N ARG A 948 2.66 0.20 2.89
CA ARG A 948 1.67 -0.10 3.94
C ARG A 948 1.58 0.92 5.07
N PHE A 949 2.13 2.10 4.84
CA PHE A 949 1.71 3.28 5.60
C PHE A 949 1.05 4.30 4.69
N LEU A 950 1.32 4.20 3.39
CA LEU A 950 0.83 5.15 2.41
C LEU A 950 -0.55 4.74 1.89
N ALA A 951 -0.77 3.44 1.64
CA ALA A 951 -2.03 2.88 1.18
C ALA A 951 -3.20 3.17 2.14
N GLU A 952 -2.94 3.11 3.43
CA GLU A 952 -3.85 3.29 4.55
C GLU A 952 -4.31 4.76 4.69
N SER A 953 -3.53 5.70 4.16
CA SER A 953 -3.96 7.10 4.09
C SER A 953 -5.04 7.34 3.01
N TRP A 954 -5.47 6.29 2.29
CA TRP A 954 -6.46 6.30 1.20
C TRP A 954 -7.83 5.70 1.56
N ASP A 955 -8.24 5.74 2.84
CA ASP A 955 -9.59 5.41 3.33
C ASP A 955 -10.75 6.10 2.56
N SER A 956 -10.43 6.98 1.61
CA SER A 956 -11.35 7.78 0.80
C SER A 956 -12.00 7.06 -0.38
N ASN A 957 -11.37 6.04 -0.98
CA ASN A 957 -11.85 5.53 -2.27
C ASN A 957 -13.25 4.90 -2.15
N ASN A 958 -13.45 4.05 -1.15
CA ASN A 958 -14.74 3.40 -0.91
C ASN A 958 -15.85 4.41 -0.60
N LEU A 959 -15.55 5.46 0.18
CA LEU A 959 -16.49 6.56 0.44
C LEU A 959 -16.88 7.29 -0.85
N TYR A 960 -15.92 7.55 -1.75
CA TYR A 960 -16.20 8.23 -3.00
C TYR A 960 -17.00 7.37 -3.97
N TRP A 961 -16.66 6.08 -4.12
CA TRP A 961 -17.40 5.15 -4.96
C TRP A 961 -18.82 4.93 -4.44
N ALA A 962 -19.02 4.86 -3.12
CA ALA A 962 -20.34 4.81 -2.49
C ALA A 962 -21.18 6.04 -2.86
N ARG A 963 -20.60 7.24 -2.75
CA ARG A 963 -21.26 8.48 -3.20
C ARG A 963 -21.65 8.43 -4.68
N LEU A 964 -20.77 7.96 -5.56
CA LEU A 964 -21.09 7.86 -6.99
C LEU A 964 -22.23 6.87 -7.25
N ALA A 965 -22.29 5.77 -6.50
CA ALA A 965 -23.38 4.80 -6.60
C ALA A 965 -24.72 5.42 -6.17
N ASP A 966 -24.75 6.15 -5.06
CA ASP A 966 -25.92 6.88 -4.57
C ASP A 966 -26.40 7.96 -5.57
N GLU A 967 -25.47 8.80 -6.07
CA GLU A 967 -25.74 9.84 -7.06
C GLU A 967 -26.32 9.29 -8.38
N LYS A 968 -26.05 8.02 -8.68
CA LYS A 968 -26.52 7.31 -9.87
C LYS A 968 -27.66 6.33 -9.58
N GLU A 969 -28.19 6.35 -8.37
CA GLU A 969 -29.32 5.52 -7.93
C GLU A 969 -29.06 4.00 -8.03
N TYR A 970 -27.79 3.58 -7.96
CA TYR A 970 -27.45 2.16 -7.84
C TYR A 970 -27.83 1.64 -6.45
N SER A 971 -28.26 0.38 -6.38
CA SER A 971 -28.49 -0.26 -5.08
C SER A 971 -27.16 -0.56 -4.35
N PRO A 972 -27.16 -0.61 -3.01
CA PRO A 972 -25.95 -0.88 -2.23
C PRO A 972 -25.24 -2.20 -2.63
N VAL A 973 -26.00 -3.23 -3.00
CA VAL A 973 -25.44 -4.54 -3.39
C VAL A 973 -24.55 -4.45 -4.64
N MET A 974 -24.77 -3.46 -5.52
CA MET A 974 -23.94 -3.22 -6.71
C MET A 974 -22.52 -2.78 -6.37
N LEU A 975 -22.25 -2.29 -5.15
CA LEU A 975 -20.90 -1.92 -4.72
C LEU A 975 -19.93 -3.10 -4.77
N ASN A 976 -20.40 -4.34 -4.57
CA ASN A 976 -19.58 -5.55 -4.69
C ASN A 976 -18.99 -5.77 -6.10
N ARG A 977 -19.48 -5.05 -7.09
CA ARG A 977 -18.95 -5.01 -8.45
C ARG A 977 -18.31 -3.66 -8.79
N LEU A 978 -19.02 -2.56 -8.52
CA LEU A 978 -18.60 -1.22 -8.91
C LEU A 978 -17.27 -0.80 -8.25
N VAL A 979 -17.09 -1.10 -6.96
CA VAL A 979 -15.89 -0.66 -6.23
C VAL A 979 -14.62 -1.33 -6.77
N PRO A 980 -14.54 -2.66 -6.96
CA PRO A 980 -13.42 -3.31 -7.64
C PRO A 980 -13.10 -2.72 -9.02
N GLU A 981 -14.12 -2.53 -9.86
CA GLU A 981 -13.96 -2.06 -11.25
C GLU A 981 -13.47 -0.60 -11.31
N LEU A 982 -14.11 0.31 -10.56
CA LEU A 982 -13.71 1.71 -10.48
C LEU A 982 -12.32 1.86 -9.88
N THR A 983 -11.97 1.01 -8.92
CA THR A 983 -10.63 1.03 -8.32
C THR A 983 -9.56 0.59 -9.32
N ARG A 984 -9.78 -0.48 -10.11
CA ARG A 984 -8.86 -0.86 -11.20
C ARG A 984 -8.71 0.27 -12.22
N ARG A 985 -9.82 0.89 -12.61
CA ARG A 985 -9.83 2.03 -13.55
C ARG A 985 -9.08 3.24 -13.01
N MET A 986 -9.24 3.57 -11.72
CA MET A 986 -8.47 4.59 -11.04
C MET A 986 -6.98 4.28 -11.06
N VAL A 987 -6.59 3.04 -10.80
CA VAL A 987 -5.20 2.60 -10.83
C VAL A 987 -4.58 2.84 -12.21
N GLU A 988 -5.25 2.47 -13.31
CA GLU A 988 -4.79 2.75 -14.69
C GLU A 988 -4.50 4.24 -14.95
N LYS A 989 -5.19 5.15 -14.25
CA LYS A 989 -5.07 6.60 -14.41
C LYS A 989 -4.03 7.27 -13.53
N ILE A 990 -3.46 6.56 -12.55
CA ILE A 990 -2.45 7.14 -11.66
C ILE A 990 -1.27 7.63 -12.50
N PHE A 991 -0.95 8.91 -12.38
CA PHE A 991 0.23 9.48 -13.02
C PHE A 991 0.95 10.40 -12.03
N ALA A 992 1.58 9.77 -11.07
CA ALA A 992 2.28 10.36 -9.95
C ALA A 992 3.79 10.36 -10.18
N THR A 993 4.48 11.37 -9.64
CA THR A 993 5.94 11.48 -9.72
C THR A 993 6.62 10.65 -8.63
N ASP A 994 6.00 10.57 -7.45
CA ASP A 994 6.55 9.85 -6.32
C ASP A 994 5.50 9.26 -5.38
N LEU A 995 5.96 8.48 -4.40
CA LEU A 995 5.11 7.73 -3.47
C LEU A 995 4.24 8.64 -2.58
N GLU A 996 4.70 9.86 -2.31
CA GLU A 996 4.00 10.86 -1.50
C GLU A 996 3.27 11.91 -2.38
N ASP A 997 3.11 11.66 -3.69
CA ASP A 997 2.34 12.52 -4.62
C ASP A 997 0.82 12.30 -4.45
N TRP A 998 0.32 12.59 -3.25
CA TRP A 998 -1.10 12.49 -2.91
C TRP A 998 -2.04 13.20 -3.92
N PRO A 999 -1.70 14.41 -4.42
CA PRO A 999 -2.54 15.07 -5.40
C PRO A 999 -2.75 14.25 -6.68
N ALA A 1000 -1.75 13.49 -7.15
CA ALA A 1000 -1.87 12.68 -8.36
C ALA A 1000 -2.88 11.54 -8.23
N LEU A 1001 -2.90 10.88 -7.07
CA LEU A 1001 -3.86 9.81 -6.80
C LEU A 1001 -5.28 10.35 -6.64
N LEU A 1002 -5.47 11.45 -5.89
CA LEU A 1002 -6.77 12.10 -5.78
C LEU A 1002 -7.29 12.59 -7.15
N ARG A 1003 -6.41 13.09 -8.02
CA ARG A 1003 -6.76 13.40 -9.43
C ARG A 1003 -7.24 12.15 -10.16
N ALA A 1004 -6.53 11.02 -10.06
CA ALA A 1004 -6.94 9.77 -10.69
C ALA A 1004 -8.32 9.28 -10.19
N THR A 1005 -8.59 9.37 -8.89
CA THR A 1005 -9.91 9.05 -8.30
C THR A 1005 -11.02 9.89 -8.95
N ARG A 1006 -10.80 11.21 -9.07
CA ARG A 1006 -11.79 12.13 -9.65
C ARG A 1006 -11.98 11.92 -11.13
N GLU A 1007 -10.90 11.76 -11.90
CA GLU A 1007 -10.96 11.48 -13.33
C GLU A 1007 -11.77 10.22 -13.62
N THR A 1008 -11.57 9.14 -12.84
CA THR A 1008 -12.40 7.93 -12.94
C THR A 1008 -13.86 8.21 -12.59
N GLY A 1009 -14.12 8.98 -11.52
CA GLY A 1009 -15.48 9.35 -11.15
C GLY A 1009 -16.20 10.17 -12.22
N ASP A 1010 -15.49 11.07 -12.89
CA ASP A 1010 -16.05 11.87 -13.98
C ASP A 1010 -16.33 11.01 -15.23
N GLU A 1011 -15.45 10.05 -15.56
CA GLU A 1011 -15.72 9.05 -16.60
C GLU A 1011 -16.96 8.21 -16.29
N PHE A 1012 -17.12 7.78 -15.04
CA PHE A 1012 -18.27 7.03 -14.58
C PHE A 1012 -19.56 7.87 -14.70
N ARG A 1013 -19.54 9.14 -14.25
CA ARG A 1013 -20.68 10.05 -14.38
C ARG A 1013 -21.10 10.26 -15.83
N GLN A 1014 -20.14 10.27 -16.75
CA GLN A 1014 -20.34 10.40 -18.20
C GLN A 1014 -20.75 9.08 -18.89
N GLY A 1015 -20.85 7.96 -18.17
CA GLY A 1015 -21.23 6.65 -18.72
C GLY A 1015 -20.12 5.94 -19.51
N LYS A 1016 -18.89 6.47 -19.54
CA LYS A 1016 -17.75 5.91 -20.29
C LYS A 1016 -17.23 4.60 -19.71
N VAL A 1017 -17.43 4.38 -18.41
CA VAL A 1017 -17.02 3.15 -17.73
C VAL A 1017 -18.01 2.03 -18.02
N ASN A 1018 -19.33 2.32 -18.10
CA ASN A 1018 -20.37 1.31 -18.38
C ASN A 1018 -20.16 0.63 -19.74
N SER A 1019 -19.74 1.37 -20.78
CA SER A 1019 -19.41 0.79 -22.09
C SER A 1019 -18.19 -0.15 -22.07
N VAL A 1020 -17.25 0.07 -21.14
CA VAL A 1020 -16.09 -0.82 -20.94
C VAL A 1020 -16.48 -2.04 -20.12
N MET A 1021 -17.36 -1.89 -19.12
CA MET A 1021 -17.91 -3.00 -18.31
C MET A 1021 -18.74 -3.98 -19.16
N GLU A 1022 -19.48 -3.50 -20.15
CA GLU A 1022 -20.20 -4.36 -21.09
C GLU A 1022 -19.26 -5.08 -22.07
N ALA A 1023 -18.16 -4.41 -22.48
CA ALA A 1023 -17.15 -4.98 -23.38
C ALA A 1023 -16.23 -6.01 -22.70
N SER A 1024 -15.89 -5.85 -21.42
CA SER A 1024 -15.09 -6.83 -20.65
C SER A 1024 -15.86 -8.11 -20.31
N ASN A 1025 -17.20 -8.05 -20.33
CA ASN A 1025 -18.08 -9.22 -20.18
C ASN A 1025 -18.26 -10.01 -21.49
N ALA A 1026 -17.79 -9.49 -22.63
CA ALA A 1026 -17.66 -10.29 -23.83
C ALA A 1026 -16.46 -11.23 -23.64
N GLN A 1027 -16.74 -12.51 -23.38
CA GLN A 1027 -15.72 -13.56 -23.37
C GLN A 1027 -14.75 -13.35 -24.55
N PRO A 1028 -13.42 -13.43 -24.34
CA PRO A 1028 -12.51 -13.52 -25.46
C PRO A 1028 -12.94 -14.74 -26.29
N ARG A 1029 -13.31 -14.50 -27.55
CA ARG A 1029 -13.59 -15.59 -28.48
C ARG A 1029 -12.28 -16.30 -28.77
N ASN A 1030 -12.21 -17.53 -28.25
CA ASN A 1030 -11.25 -18.62 -28.47
C ASN A 1030 -9.91 -18.53 -27.74
#